data_AF-A0A1Y1V8M5-F1
#
_entry.id   AF-A0A1Y1V8M5-F1
#
_cell.length_a   1.000
_cell.length_b   1.000
_cell.length_c   1.000
_cell.angle_alpha   90.00
_cell.angle_beta   90.00
_cell.angle_gamma   90.00
#
_symmetry.space_group_name_H-M   'P 1'
#
loop_
_entity.id
_entity.type
_entity.pdbx_description
1 polymer ?
#
loop_
_entity_poly.entity_id
_entity_poly.type
_entity_poly.pdbx_seq_one_letter_code
_entity_poly.pdbx_strand_id
1 'polypeptide(L)'
;MIKGNLKFKNNMEVDIDNVLIMGTLDFNNQCFNDQCIKNQSININNIIFNAEAEIDSKEYCINLFGNVNISNSLFYGNSLCKNGIMKYDGENMNNIKIDESYFDGNYSNQCLKIINSLKSFITSSKFEKGASFKTGGGAIGVEYSDLYVESCEFSDNFSVENGAIFYVYNSKSFETQNIIAQNTTALEKGSFIYIYSSSDYKTKASIYNTQYYGVGNINQPINNGGLIASIEGFSNLYIENFYGEDLNGGNGVGAFTISQESVIEINNIELHKVDASGIGGVLLTSFNEEVGSKFKVTNGNFTDFSQYSASYASTFIMIDKNIEISINDSYISNLFCYRGYFMYNEGPAMIEFNNVNILYHSSNSPTYFFYNKSYNKDTHNTLTLNNVRIDEYSSCEEFITMSYGEIIINNSNFNMFWRCTFSIECIITNKDEKLGNEISGFIDIGENVKLIISDTVFDSIYANGFKAGKSSYITISDTTFQYCGFSTSLIEIDTNSNNKKGHYIINNTNFIGFFGYNGSILSIIETDNSTPVTFNNSSFIENISTNCGGIVYSQSNSTNLYVSFNNCVFENNWGLYGHIAYSYSKQYEPYFSNIEELREIEGSFVTNPAYIQLTNDSPNSISIISGEVISEEIKYNIFDDYGNLRKITESLDIKYVSSVNEMVYFKVYINDTYNAAIIGKAVSFCLYDECTLPSFKIVGNPGNYKLNVEIIIYGPFKPFSNNLIEMDLTIKNCDESYIYQDLYNIGFKSCYFPECSPSCNNGGKCINTNVCDCSKTSYHGNYCNEYYKLNRIKFVDKLIIFITIVLVILILIIMLSIFLLRNESKIKAGGIDFMYIILFGLLFNCIYVYESTIENKTKFNCIMSFLSNNIVIFNNNNI
;
A
#
# COMPACT_ATOMS: atom_id res chain seq x y z
N MET A 1 -40.66 29.81 53.63
CA MET A 1 -39.55 28.84 53.72
C MET A 1 -40.00 27.66 54.55
N ILE A 2 -39.89 26.46 54.01
CA ILE A 2 -40.16 25.19 54.72
C ILE A 2 -38.83 24.46 54.88
N LYS A 3 -38.53 24.04 56.10
CA LYS A 3 -37.31 23.30 56.45
C LYS A 3 -37.71 21.91 56.96
N GLY A 4 -37.25 20.85 56.29
CA GLY A 4 -37.52 19.46 56.66
C GLY A 4 -38.24 18.63 55.58
N ASN A 5 -38.65 17.42 55.96
CA ASN A 5 -39.22 16.43 55.05
C ASN A 5 -40.75 16.59 54.94
N LEU A 6 -41.24 16.93 53.75
CA LEU A 6 -42.67 16.94 53.46
C LEU A 6 -43.07 15.59 52.86
N LYS A 7 -43.99 14.91 53.56
CA LYS A 7 -44.53 13.62 53.12
C LYS A 7 -46.04 13.74 52.91
N PHE A 8 -46.46 13.53 51.67
CA PHE A 8 -47.83 13.65 51.21
C PHE A 8 -48.43 12.24 51.11
N LYS A 9 -49.48 11.97 51.90
CA LYS A 9 -50.21 10.69 51.90
C LYS A 9 -51.68 10.95 51.67
N ASN A 10 -52.30 10.20 50.75
CA ASN A 10 -53.73 10.22 50.52
C ASN A 10 -54.31 11.56 50.06
N ASN A 11 -53.61 12.24 49.14
CA ASN A 11 -54.06 13.52 48.58
C ASN A 11 -54.65 13.30 47.18
N MET A 12 -55.78 13.94 46.90
CA MET A 12 -56.33 14.01 45.53
C MET A 12 -55.71 15.17 44.75
N GLU A 13 -55.41 16.28 45.42
CA GLU A 13 -54.84 17.49 44.83
C GLU A 13 -53.84 18.09 45.81
N VAL A 14 -52.68 18.50 45.30
CA VAL A 14 -51.66 19.21 46.07
C VAL A 14 -51.12 20.39 45.24
N ASP A 15 -51.31 21.60 45.75
CA ASP A 15 -50.74 22.82 45.19
C ASP A 15 -49.62 23.35 46.09
N ILE A 16 -48.44 23.55 45.51
CA ILE A 16 -47.28 24.17 46.16
C ILE A 16 -46.87 25.38 45.33
N ASP A 17 -47.05 26.58 45.88
CA ASP A 17 -46.81 27.83 45.16
C ASP A 17 -46.01 28.84 46.01
N ASN A 18 -45.04 29.52 45.40
CA ASN A 18 -44.23 30.61 45.99
C ASN A 18 -43.48 30.21 47.29
N VAL A 19 -42.80 29.05 47.28
CA VAL A 19 -42.13 28.50 48.47
C VAL A 19 -40.67 28.14 48.23
N LEU A 20 -39.80 28.54 49.16
CA LEU A 20 -38.46 27.96 49.35
C LEU A 20 -38.56 26.70 50.23
N ILE A 21 -38.13 25.55 49.70
CA ILE A 21 -38.10 24.26 50.37
C ILE A 21 -36.64 23.85 50.59
N MET A 22 -36.28 23.63 51.85
CA MET A 22 -34.99 23.09 52.27
C MET A 22 -35.23 21.73 52.91
N GLY A 23 -35.23 20.66 52.11
CA GLY A 23 -35.97 19.47 52.48
C GLY A 23 -35.98 18.31 51.49
N THR A 24 -36.91 17.39 51.70
CA THR A 24 -37.33 16.40 50.69
C THR A 24 -38.84 16.46 50.47
N LEU A 25 -39.27 16.14 49.25
CA LEU A 25 -40.67 16.04 48.86
C LEU A 25 -40.98 14.57 48.54
N ASP A 26 -41.86 13.95 49.31
CA ASP A 26 -42.19 12.55 49.15
C ASP A 26 -43.70 12.36 49.02
N PHE A 27 -44.16 12.23 47.78
CA PHE A 27 -45.53 11.89 47.49
C PHE A 27 -45.62 10.37 47.47
N ASN A 28 -46.49 9.79 48.30
CA ASN A 28 -46.66 8.35 48.33
C ASN A 28 -47.66 7.90 47.26
N ASN A 29 -47.25 6.92 46.45
CA ASN A 29 -48.13 6.15 45.56
C ASN A 29 -49.34 5.57 46.34
N GLN A 30 -50.54 5.62 45.75
CA GLN A 30 -51.77 5.08 46.32
C GLN A 30 -52.38 3.89 45.54
N CYS A 31 -51.56 3.04 44.93
CA CYS A 31 -52.01 1.76 44.37
C CYS A 31 -52.15 0.72 45.49
N PHE A 32 -53.39 0.34 45.81
CA PHE A 32 -53.68 -0.83 46.66
C PHE A 32 -54.27 -1.93 45.78
N ASN A 33 -53.63 -3.12 45.73
CA ASN A 33 -54.09 -4.28 44.96
C ASN A 33 -54.44 -3.96 43.50
N ASP A 34 -53.52 -3.32 42.76
CA ASP A 34 -53.69 -2.93 41.35
C ASP A 34 -54.83 -1.94 41.05
N GLN A 35 -55.43 -1.33 42.08
CA GLN A 35 -56.39 -0.23 41.96
C GLN A 35 -55.74 1.09 42.39
N CYS A 36 -55.20 1.81 41.41
CA CYS A 36 -54.65 3.15 41.63
C CYS A 36 -55.78 4.20 41.63
N ILE A 37 -55.65 5.21 42.50
CA ILE A 37 -56.60 6.32 42.55
C ILE A 37 -56.44 7.15 41.27
N LYS A 38 -57.47 7.12 40.43
CA LYS A 38 -57.53 7.96 39.23
C LYS A 38 -57.65 9.43 39.63
N ASN A 39 -56.93 10.30 38.90
CA ASN A 39 -57.00 11.77 38.98
C ASN A 39 -56.32 12.44 40.18
N GLN A 40 -55.22 11.90 40.71
CA GLN A 40 -54.36 12.71 41.56
C GLN A 40 -53.72 13.84 40.74
N SER A 41 -53.74 15.08 41.24
CA SER A 41 -53.00 16.21 40.68
C SER A 41 -51.98 16.79 41.66
N ILE A 42 -50.82 17.15 41.14
CA ILE A 42 -49.78 17.88 41.87
C ILE A 42 -49.39 19.08 41.01
N ASN A 43 -49.63 20.30 41.50
CA ASN A 43 -49.17 21.52 40.86
C ASN A 43 -48.07 22.16 41.70
N ILE A 44 -46.90 22.38 41.09
CA ILE A 44 -45.75 23.03 41.69
C ILE A 44 -45.45 24.28 40.87
N ASN A 45 -45.49 25.45 41.49
CA ASN A 45 -45.27 26.71 40.82
C ASN A 45 -44.36 27.64 41.63
N ASN A 46 -43.44 28.32 40.94
CA ASN A 46 -42.56 29.32 41.55
C ASN A 46 -41.88 28.86 42.85
N ILE A 47 -41.35 27.64 42.87
CA ILE A 47 -40.63 27.12 44.03
C ILE A 47 -39.12 27.19 43.86
N ILE A 48 -38.41 27.25 44.99
CA ILE A 48 -36.97 27.03 45.06
C ILE A 48 -36.73 25.82 45.94
N PHE A 49 -36.17 24.75 45.38
CA PHE A 49 -35.88 23.52 46.10
C PHE A 49 -34.38 23.36 46.33
N ASN A 50 -33.98 23.15 47.59
CA ASN A 50 -32.63 22.80 48.00
C ASN A 50 -32.68 21.57 48.93
N ALA A 51 -31.88 20.56 48.66
CA ALA A 51 -31.68 19.47 49.63
C ALA A 51 -30.70 19.91 50.74
N GLU A 52 -31.07 19.73 52.02
CA GLU A 52 -30.31 20.23 53.17
C GLU A 52 -29.73 19.13 54.08
N ALA A 53 -28.55 19.40 54.67
CA ALA A 53 -27.65 18.50 55.41
C ALA A 53 -28.19 17.72 56.62
N GLU A 54 -29.36 18.06 57.16
CA GLU A 54 -29.93 17.39 58.36
C GLU A 54 -30.82 16.17 58.01
N ILE A 55 -30.84 15.72 56.77
CA ILE A 55 -31.74 14.67 56.27
C ILE A 55 -30.96 13.39 55.95
N ASP A 56 -31.50 12.23 56.34
CA ASP A 56 -30.98 10.93 55.91
C ASP A 56 -30.92 10.86 54.39
N SER A 57 -29.76 10.47 53.84
CA SER A 57 -29.55 10.35 52.40
C SER A 57 -30.65 9.52 51.72
N LYS A 58 -31.38 10.11 50.77
CA LYS A 58 -32.42 9.45 49.97
C LYS A 58 -31.89 9.09 48.59
N GLU A 59 -32.54 8.16 47.92
CA GLU A 59 -32.22 7.87 46.51
C GLU A 59 -32.57 9.06 45.62
N TYR A 60 -33.79 9.57 45.75
CA TYR A 60 -34.25 10.81 45.15
C TYR A 60 -34.80 11.74 46.23
N CYS A 61 -34.56 13.03 46.08
CA CYS A 61 -35.00 14.04 47.04
C CYS A 61 -36.44 14.51 46.81
N ILE A 62 -36.94 14.34 45.59
CA ILE A 62 -38.33 14.59 45.19
C ILE A 62 -38.88 13.32 44.52
N ASN A 63 -39.90 12.70 45.11
CA ASN A 63 -40.65 11.59 44.49
C ASN A 63 -42.06 12.04 44.16
N LEU A 64 -42.47 11.93 42.89
CA LEU A 64 -43.76 12.37 42.36
C LEU A 64 -44.52 11.20 41.72
N PHE A 65 -45.85 11.26 41.85
CA PHE A 65 -46.83 10.32 41.29
C PHE A 65 -48.08 11.10 40.85
N GLY A 66 -49.00 10.49 40.11
CA GLY A 66 -50.20 11.18 39.64
C GLY A 66 -49.94 12.16 38.50
N ASN A 67 -50.88 13.06 38.19
CA ASN A 67 -50.70 14.07 37.14
C ASN A 67 -49.96 15.27 37.71
N VAL A 68 -48.80 15.59 37.15
CA VAL A 68 -47.89 16.60 37.69
C VAL A 68 -47.76 17.78 36.73
N ASN A 69 -47.91 19.00 37.24
CA ASN A 69 -47.54 20.23 36.55
C ASN A 69 -46.49 20.98 37.36
N ILE A 70 -45.34 21.27 36.77
CA ILE A 70 -44.27 22.07 37.35
C ILE A 70 -44.05 23.30 36.47
N SER A 71 -44.01 24.49 37.05
CA SER A 71 -43.74 25.71 36.30
C SER A 71 -42.89 26.70 37.09
N ASN A 72 -42.06 27.49 36.38
CA ASN A 72 -41.33 28.61 36.95
C ASN A 72 -40.48 28.27 38.19
N SER A 73 -39.94 27.05 38.28
CA SER A 73 -39.35 26.52 39.51
C SER A 73 -37.85 26.22 39.39
N LEU A 74 -37.12 26.36 40.49
CA LEU A 74 -35.67 26.14 40.57
C LEU A 74 -35.37 24.92 41.46
N PHE A 75 -34.58 23.98 40.96
CA PHE A 75 -34.24 22.74 41.66
C PHE A 75 -32.72 22.55 41.74
N TYR A 76 -32.19 22.48 42.96
CA TYR A 76 -30.76 22.32 43.20
C TYR A 76 -30.45 20.96 43.85
N GLY A 77 -29.50 20.26 43.24
CA GLY A 77 -28.96 19.00 43.70
C GLY A 77 -28.07 19.13 44.94
N ASN A 78 -27.89 18.00 45.61
CA ASN A 78 -27.00 17.83 46.74
C ASN A 78 -26.55 16.35 46.82
N SER A 79 -25.34 16.08 47.33
CA SER A 79 -24.85 14.72 47.56
C SER A 79 -25.74 13.85 48.48
N LEU A 80 -26.67 14.46 49.21
CA LEU A 80 -27.70 13.75 49.98
C LEU A 80 -28.74 13.02 49.09
N CYS A 81 -28.93 13.45 47.85
CA CYS A 81 -29.80 12.80 46.86
C CYS A 81 -28.99 11.75 46.08
N LYS A 82 -28.80 10.56 46.64
CA LYS A 82 -27.83 9.56 46.15
C LYS A 82 -27.85 9.26 44.65
N ASN A 83 -29.01 9.40 44.00
CA ASN A 83 -29.16 9.17 42.56
C ASN A 83 -29.55 10.46 41.83
N GLY A 84 -30.70 11.05 42.16
CA GLY A 84 -31.23 12.20 41.42
C GLY A 84 -32.00 13.20 42.26
N ILE A 85 -32.22 14.39 41.73
CA ILE A 85 -33.05 15.43 42.36
C ILE A 85 -34.50 14.95 42.40
N MET A 86 -35.03 14.57 41.24
CA MET A 86 -36.45 14.28 41.04
C MET A 86 -36.68 12.95 40.32
N LYS A 87 -37.59 12.15 40.88
CA LYS A 87 -38.18 10.97 40.24
C LYS A 87 -39.68 11.16 40.09
N TYR A 88 -40.18 10.91 38.90
CA TYR A 88 -41.59 10.85 38.58
C TYR A 88 -41.96 9.44 38.09
N ASP A 89 -42.99 8.85 38.69
CA ASP A 89 -43.58 7.58 38.27
C ASP A 89 -45.04 7.80 37.87
N GLY A 90 -45.32 7.66 36.57
CA GLY A 90 -46.63 7.91 36.00
C GLY A 90 -47.60 6.72 36.07
N GLU A 91 -47.16 5.58 36.63
CA GLU A 91 -48.03 4.41 36.88
C GLU A 91 -48.75 3.89 35.61
N ASN A 92 -48.13 4.08 34.45
CA ASN A 92 -48.62 3.80 33.10
C ASN A 92 -49.88 4.56 32.68
N MET A 93 -50.31 5.58 33.43
CA MET A 93 -51.59 6.25 33.18
C MET A 93 -51.59 7.77 33.38
N ASN A 94 -50.59 8.32 34.06
CA ASN A 94 -50.52 9.74 34.39
C ASN A 94 -49.46 10.46 33.56
N ASN A 95 -49.57 11.79 33.54
CA ASN A 95 -48.69 12.67 32.76
C ASN A 95 -47.91 13.64 33.64
N ILE A 96 -46.73 14.06 33.18
CA ILE A 96 -45.98 15.16 33.77
C ILE A 96 -45.77 16.28 32.75
N LYS A 97 -45.98 17.54 33.17
CA LYS A 97 -45.62 18.75 32.43
C LYS A 97 -44.65 19.58 33.25
N ILE A 98 -43.54 20.00 32.65
CA ILE A 98 -42.53 20.90 33.25
C ILE A 98 -42.33 22.06 32.29
N ASP A 99 -42.43 23.29 32.79
CA ASP A 99 -42.34 24.51 31.97
C ASP A 99 -41.49 25.59 32.67
N GLU A 100 -40.72 26.35 31.90
CA GLU A 100 -39.94 27.50 32.39
C GLU A 100 -39.16 27.22 33.69
N SER A 101 -38.57 26.04 33.82
CA SER A 101 -37.95 25.58 35.06
C SER A 101 -36.45 25.32 34.91
N TYR A 102 -35.73 25.34 36.04
CA TYR A 102 -34.28 25.20 36.08
C TYR A 102 -33.86 24.07 37.01
N PHE A 103 -32.97 23.21 36.53
CA PHE A 103 -32.41 22.09 37.28
C PHE A 103 -30.88 22.16 37.29
N ASP A 104 -30.27 22.16 38.46
CA ASP A 104 -28.82 22.08 38.66
C ASP A 104 -28.46 20.81 39.45
N GLY A 105 -27.86 19.84 38.79
CA GLY A 105 -27.46 18.56 39.42
C GLY A 105 -26.23 18.67 40.33
N ASN A 106 -25.54 19.82 40.34
CA ASN A 106 -24.32 20.08 41.11
C ASN A 106 -23.24 18.97 40.96
N TYR A 107 -23.13 18.41 39.75
CA TYR A 107 -22.30 17.25 39.37
C TYR A 107 -22.44 16.02 40.26
N SER A 108 -23.50 15.96 41.07
CA SER A 108 -23.67 14.93 42.09
C SER A 108 -24.92 14.10 41.85
N ASN A 109 -25.89 14.63 41.10
CA ASN A 109 -27.21 14.03 40.96
C ASN A 109 -27.70 14.11 39.52
N GLN A 110 -28.47 13.10 39.11
CA GLN A 110 -29.33 13.16 37.94
C GLN A 110 -30.41 14.23 38.15
N CYS A 111 -30.69 15.08 37.16
CA CYS A 111 -31.72 16.12 37.33
C CYS A 111 -33.12 15.50 37.41
N LEU A 112 -33.49 14.64 36.46
CA LEU A 112 -34.84 14.11 36.34
C LEU A 112 -34.87 12.66 35.88
N LYS A 113 -35.64 11.82 36.59
CA LYS A 113 -35.99 10.46 36.19
C LYS A 113 -37.49 10.34 35.97
N ILE A 114 -37.90 9.89 34.78
CA ILE A 114 -39.30 9.65 34.38
C ILE A 114 -39.46 8.15 34.13
N ILE A 115 -40.41 7.51 34.82
CA ILE A 115 -40.75 6.11 34.61
C ILE A 115 -42.27 5.92 34.44
N ASN A 116 -42.67 4.96 33.61
CA ASN A 116 -44.07 4.56 33.41
C ASN A 116 -45.03 5.74 33.14
N SER A 117 -44.58 6.80 32.46
CA SER A 117 -45.42 7.95 32.13
C SER A 117 -46.22 7.68 30.86
N LEU A 118 -47.49 8.04 30.86
CA LEU A 118 -48.27 7.98 29.62
C LEU A 118 -47.75 9.02 28.62
N LYS A 119 -47.52 10.26 29.07
CA LYS A 119 -46.91 11.35 28.31
C LYS A 119 -46.17 12.31 29.23
N SER A 120 -45.03 12.80 28.78
CA SER A 120 -44.21 13.76 29.50
C SER A 120 -43.87 14.94 28.59
N PHE A 121 -44.05 16.16 29.08
CA PHE A 121 -43.78 17.38 28.33
C PHE A 121 -42.83 18.27 29.12
N ILE A 122 -41.72 18.68 28.51
CA ILE A 122 -40.74 19.60 29.11
C ILE A 122 -40.50 20.75 28.14
N THR A 123 -40.82 21.97 28.54
CA THR A 123 -40.75 23.15 27.67
C THR A 123 -39.96 24.28 28.32
N SER A 124 -39.21 25.04 27.52
CA SER A 124 -38.57 26.31 27.92
C SER A 124 -37.71 26.20 29.19
N SER A 125 -37.07 25.04 29.42
CA SER A 125 -36.41 24.70 30.67
C SER A 125 -34.91 24.51 30.49
N LYS A 126 -34.15 24.66 31.58
CA LYS A 126 -32.69 24.51 31.58
C LYS A 126 -32.22 23.43 32.55
N PHE A 127 -31.31 22.58 32.08
CA PHE A 127 -30.70 21.50 32.85
C PHE A 127 -29.18 21.62 32.80
N GLU A 128 -28.55 21.84 33.95
CA GLU A 128 -27.10 21.94 34.01
C GLU A 128 -26.47 21.10 35.12
N LYS A 129 -25.21 20.73 34.92
CA LYS A 129 -24.40 19.98 35.90
C LYS A 129 -25.09 18.70 36.39
N GLY A 130 -25.97 18.10 35.59
CA GLY A 130 -26.59 16.82 35.86
C GLY A 130 -25.55 15.70 35.81
N ALA A 131 -25.52 14.80 36.79
CA ALA A 131 -24.55 13.71 36.85
C ALA A 131 -25.19 12.37 37.21
N SER A 132 -24.98 11.36 36.35
CA SER A 132 -25.44 9.98 36.61
C SER A 132 -24.28 8.99 36.63
N PHE A 133 -24.14 8.27 37.74
CA PHE A 133 -23.05 7.30 37.98
C PHE A 133 -23.50 5.83 37.91
N LYS A 134 -24.74 5.55 37.50
CA LYS A 134 -25.29 4.17 37.54
C LYS A 134 -26.15 3.75 36.35
N THR A 135 -27.04 4.61 35.88
CA THR A 135 -28.12 4.21 34.95
C THR A 135 -28.18 5.07 33.70
N GLY A 136 -27.23 5.99 33.52
CA GLY A 136 -27.31 6.98 32.46
C GLY A 136 -28.24 8.16 32.76
N GLY A 137 -28.35 9.06 31.79
CA GLY A 137 -29.24 10.22 31.77
C GLY A 137 -28.85 11.28 32.79
N GLY A 138 -27.64 11.85 32.69
CA GLY A 138 -27.17 12.89 33.62
C GLY A 138 -28.19 14.02 33.82
N ALA A 139 -28.76 14.53 32.73
CA ALA A 139 -29.91 15.43 32.79
C ALA A 139 -31.22 14.65 32.97
N ILE A 140 -31.61 13.83 31.99
CA ILE A 140 -32.93 13.21 31.93
C ILE A 140 -32.82 11.71 31.61
N GLY A 141 -33.33 10.88 32.51
CA GLY A 141 -33.54 9.46 32.28
C GLY A 141 -35.02 9.14 32.07
N VAL A 142 -35.33 8.38 31.03
CA VAL A 142 -36.71 8.01 30.63
C VAL A 142 -36.80 6.50 30.45
N GLU A 143 -37.73 5.86 31.16
CA GLU A 143 -38.01 4.44 31.01
C GLU A 143 -39.50 4.20 30.84
N TYR A 144 -39.89 3.40 29.85
CA TYR A 144 -41.29 3.01 29.66
C TYR A 144 -42.25 4.21 29.56
N SER A 145 -41.78 5.30 28.95
CA SER A 145 -42.45 6.60 29.02
C SER A 145 -42.30 7.38 27.73
N ASP A 146 -43.36 8.03 27.27
CA ASP A 146 -43.25 8.97 26.15
C ASP A 146 -42.76 10.34 26.66
N LEU A 147 -41.81 10.95 25.95
CA LEU A 147 -41.25 12.26 26.31
C LEU A 147 -41.16 13.20 25.09
N TYR A 148 -41.65 14.43 25.28
CA TYR A 148 -41.50 15.57 24.37
C TYR A 148 -40.74 16.70 25.07
N VAL A 149 -39.65 17.18 24.46
CA VAL A 149 -38.81 18.27 24.99
C VAL A 149 -38.68 19.39 23.96
N GLU A 150 -39.05 20.62 24.33
CA GLU A 150 -39.03 21.75 23.40
C GLU A 150 -38.36 22.98 23.99
N SER A 151 -37.54 23.66 23.19
CA SER A 151 -36.92 24.96 23.54
C SER A 151 -36.14 24.91 24.85
N CYS A 152 -35.36 23.84 25.05
CA CYS A 152 -34.61 23.60 26.30
C CYS A 152 -33.10 23.72 26.10
N GLU A 153 -32.41 24.09 27.19
CA GLU A 153 -30.95 24.21 27.24
C GLU A 153 -30.32 23.15 28.14
N PHE A 154 -29.23 22.54 27.69
CA PHE A 154 -28.46 21.54 28.43
C PHE A 154 -27.00 21.93 28.50
N SER A 155 -26.43 22.07 29.70
CA SER A 155 -25.01 22.43 29.83
C SER A 155 -24.27 21.65 30.91
N ASP A 156 -23.04 21.25 30.61
CA ASP A 156 -22.12 20.64 31.57
C ASP A 156 -22.67 19.35 32.21
N ASN A 157 -23.46 18.56 31.47
CA ASN A 157 -24.02 17.31 31.99
C ASN A 157 -23.05 16.15 31.80
N PHE A 158 -23.09 15.18 32.70
CA PHE A 158 -22.15 14.08 32.73
C PHE A 158 -22.84 12.75 33.02
N SER A 159 -22.39 11.68 32.38
CA SER A 159 -22.68 10.33 32.84
C SER A 159 -21.46 9.43 32.75
N VAL A 160 -21.28 8.58 33.76
CA VAL A 160 -20.33 7.47 33.67
C VAL A 160 -20.82 6.41 32.68
N GLU A 161 -22.13 6.24 32.58
CA GLU A 161 -22.77 5.24 31.72
C GLU A 161 -23.28 5.91 30.44
N ASN A 162 -24.38 5.43 29.87
CA ASN A 162 -24.92 5.89 28.59
C ASN A 162 -25.79 7.14 28.74
N GLY A 163 -25.79 8.04 27.75
CA GLY A 163 -26.71 9.19 27.74
C GLY A 163 -26.35 10.24 28.77
N ALA A 164 -25.64 11.30 28.40
CA ALA A 164 -25.35 12.36 29.38
C ALA A 164 -26.49 13.39 29.45
N ILE A 165 -27.16 13.67 28.34
CA ILE A 165 -28.45 14.38 28.36
C ILE A 165 -29.58 13.38 28.52
N PHE A 166 -29.79 12.54 27.49
CA PHE A 166 -30.95 11.67 27.40
C PHE A 166 -30.55 10.19 27.49
N TYR A 167 -31.14 9.48 28.44
CA TYR A 167 -31.14 8.02 28.48
C TYR A 167 -32.57 7.53 28.26
N VAL A 168 -32.82 6.87 27.12
CA VAL A 168 -34.15 6.42 26.69
C VAL A 168 -34.18 4.89 26.64
N TYR A 169 -35.05 4.30 27.47
CA TYR A 169 -35.19 2.85 27.57
C TYR A 169 -36.63 2.42 27.37
N ASN A 170 -36.88 1.55 26.38
CA ASN A 170 -38.19 0.96 26.10
C ASN A 170 -39.33 1.99 26.08
N SER A 171 -39.15 3.09 25.35
CA SER A 171 -40.11 4.19 25.26
C SER A 171 -40.77 4.16 23.89
N LYS A 172 -42.09 4.31 23.77
CA LYS A 172 -42.71 4.20 22.43
C LYS A 172 -42.40 5.40 21.56
N SER A 173 -42.37 6.58 22.17
CA SER A 173 -42.11 7.86 21.51
C SER A 173 -41.13 8.73 22.31
N PHE A 174 -40.15 9.32 21.63
CA PHE A 174 -39.27 10.35 22.17
C PHE A 174 -39.10 11.47 21.15
N GLU A 175 -39.23 12.72 21.54
CA GLU A 175 -39.09 13.83 20.61
C GLU A 175 -38.44 15.04 21.27
N THR A 176 -37.47 15.66 20.57
CA THR A 176 -36.87 16.93 20.98
C THR A 176 -36.93 17.96 19.86
N GLN A 177 -37.13 19.22 20.23
CA GLN A 177 -37.21 20.33 19.28
C GLN A 177 -36.56 21.59 19.84
N ASN A 178 -35.78 22.30 19.01
CA ASN A 178 -35.13 23.57 19.38
C ASN A 178 -34.24 23.43 20.62
N ILE A 179 -33.29 22.48 20.59
CA ILE A 179 -32.42 22.19 21.72
C ILE A 179 -31.05 22.84 21.54
N ILE A 180 -30.52 23.43 22.61
CA ILE A 180 -29.13 23.88 22.67
C ILE A 180 -28.43 23.06 23.75
N ALA A 181 -27.35 22.38 23.38
CA ALA A 181 -26.57 21.55 24.29
C ALA A 181 -25.08 21.92 24.23
N GLN A 182 -24.41 21.98 25.37
CA GLN A 182 -22.97 22.25 25.43
C GLN A 182 -22.27 21.46 26.55
N ASN A 183 -20.99 21.13 26.35
CA ASN A 183 -20.11 20.56 27.37
C ASN A 183 -20.67 19.30 28.04
N THR A 184 -21.36 18.46 27.28
CA THR A 184 -22.04 17.28 27.84
C THR A 184 -21.35 15.99 27.41
N THR A 185 -21.08 15.07 28.33
CA THR A 185 -20.26 13.86 28.05
C THR A 185 -20.76 12.63 28.79
N ALA A 186 -20.96 11.54 28.04
CA ALA A 186 -21.14 10.18 28.56
C ALA A 186 -19.84 9.40 28.36
N LEU A 187 -19.35 8.68 29.38
CA LEU A 187 -18.10 7.90 29.25
C LEU A 187 -18.27 6.56 28.54
N GLU A 188 -19.47 5.98 28.57
CA GLU A 188 -19.73 4.75 27.82
C GLU A 188 -20.11 5.07 26.38
N LYS A 189 -21.31 5.64 26.16
CA LYS A 189 -21.78 6.02 24.81
C LYS A 189 -23.00 6.94 24.79
N GLY A 190 -23.22 7.58 23.64
CA GLY A 190 -24.41 8.37 23.35
C GLY A 190 -24.49 9.64 24.20
N SER A 191 -23.51 10.54 24.09
CA SER A 191 -23.41 11.70 25.00
C SER A 191 -24.63 12.61 24.93
N PHE A 192 -25.13 12.93 23.72
CA PHE A 192 -26.41 13.62 23.59
C PHE A 192 -27.56 12.66 23.93
N ILE A 193 -27.61 11.49 23.29
CA ILE A 193 -28.68 10.52 23.49
C ILE A 193 -28.21 9.07 23.40
N TYR A 194 -28.72 8.26 24.33
CA TYR A 194 -28.69 6.81 24.24
C TYR A 194 -30.12 6.27 24.16
N ILE A 195 -30.36 5.34 23.22
CA ILE A 195 -31.67 4.69 23.04
C ILE A 195 -31.49 3.17 23.00
N TYR A 196 -32.27 2.49 23.82
CA TYR A 196 -32.46 1.04 23.73
C TYR A 196 -33.94 0.68 23.65
N SER A 197 -34.28 -0.24 22.76
CA SER A 197 -35.63 -0.80 22.64
C SER A 197 -35.62 -2.30 22.48
N SER A 198 -36.41 -2.99 23.29
CA SER A 198 -36.79 -4.38 23.01
C SER A 198 -37.79 -4.45 21.84
N SER A 199 -38.01 -5.66 21.33
CA SER A 199 -38.93 -5.96 20.23
C SER A 199 -40.37 -5.56 20.48
N ASP A 200 -40.78 -5.47 21.76
CA ASP A 200 -42.15 -5.18 22.17
C ASP A 200 -42.48 -3.68 22.15
N TYR A 201 -41.45 -2.83 22.25
CA TYR A 201 -41.63 -1.37 22.32
C TYR A 201 -41.44 -0.70 20.98
N LYS A 202 -40.37 -1.07 20.26
CA LYS A 202 -39.95 -0.48 18.99
C LYS A 202 -39.86 1.06 19.02
N THR A 203 -39.00 1.59 19.89
CA THR A 203 -38.88 3.03 20.16
C THR A 203 -38.76 3.85 18.88
N LYS A 204 -39.58 4.90 18.75
CA LYS A 204 -39.43 5.93 17.73
C LYS A 204 -38.97 7.23 18.36
N ALA A 205 -37.82 7.72 17.92
CA ALA A 205 -37.21 8.94 18.41
C ALA A 205 -37.06 9.97 17.29
N SER A 206 -37.22 11.25 17.62
CA SER A 206 -37.07 12.35 16.67
C SER A 206 -36.36 13.55 17.30
N ILE A 207 -35.38 14.13 16.60
CA ILE A 207 -34.61 15.29 17.04
C ILE A 207 -34.70 16.37 15.97
N TYR A 208 -35.20 17.55 16.34
CA TYR A 208 -35.39 18.68 15.43
C TYR A 208 -34.62 19.91 15.89
N ASN A 209 -33.97 20.61 14.96
CA ASN A 209 -33.36 21.94 15.16
C ASN A 209 -32.48 21.98 16.42
N THR A 210 -31.40 21.20 16.41
CA THR A 210 -30.54 21.04 17.59
C THR A 210 -29.14 21.57 17.32
N GLN A 211 -28.58 22.28 18.29
CA GLN A 211 -27.19 22.74 18.30
C GLN A 211 -26.44 22.08 19.45
N TYR A 212 -25.28 21.50 19.16
CA TYR A 212 -24.51 20.74 20.14
C TYR A 212 -23.00 21.04 20.08
N TYR A 213 -22.43 21.46 21.21
CA TYR A 213 -21.06 21.97 21.27
C TYR A 213 -20.22 21.28 22.34
N GLY A 214 -18.94 21.06 22.06
CA GLY A 214 -17.93 20.75 23.07
C GLY A 214 -18.20 19.43 23.80
N VAL A 215 -17.96 18.31 23.12
CA VAL A 215 -18.21 16.97 23.68
C VAL A 215 -16.91 16.25 23.94
N GLY A 216 -16.84 15.54 25.06
CA GLY A 216 -15.70 14.71 25.41
C GLY A 216 -14.44 15.52 25.74
N ASN A 217 -13.33 14.81 25.88
CA ASN A 217 -12.03 15.38 26.19
C ASN A 217 -10.94 14.46 25.65
N ILE A 218 -9.89 15.02 25.07
CA ILE A 218 -8.75 14.29 24.53
C ILE A 218 -8.10 13.34 25.56
N ASN A 219 -8.22 13.67 26.86
CA ASN A 219 -7.64 12.89 27.97
C ASN A 219 -8.62 11.88 28.60
N GLN A 220 -9.90 11.87 28.19
CA GLN A 220 -10.93 11.03 28.79
C GLN A 220 -11.78 10.34 27.71
N PRO A 221 -11.58 9.03 27.50
CA PRO A 221 -12.20 8.33 26.39
C PRO A 221 -13.70 8.11 26.58
N ILE A 222 -14.43 8.14 25.46
CA ILE A 222 -15.80 7.62 25.36
C ILE A 222 -15.72 6.18 24.86
N ASN A 223 -15.77 5.21 25.77
CA ASN A 223 -15.34 3.83 25.55
C ASN A 223 -15.95 3.16 24.32
N ASN A 224 -17.26 3.33 24.11
CA ASN A 224 -18.02 2.69 23.03
C ASN A 224 -18.53 3.70 22.00
N GLY A 225 -18.09 4.95 22.08
CA GLY A 225 -18.38 5.97 21.08
C GLY A 225 -19.76 6.64 21.16
N GLY A 226 -20.23 7.20 20.06
CA GLY A 226 -21.51 7.90 20.02
C GLY A 226 -21.43 9.27 20.69
N LEU A 227 -20.62 10.15 20.12
CA LEU A 227 -20.51 11.55 20.57
C LEU A 227 -21.89 12.23 20.57
N ILE A 228 -22.73 11.90 19.60
CA ILE A 228 -24.10 12.37 19.50
C ILE A 228 -25.03 11.26 19.99
N ALA A 229 -25.14 10.17 19.23
CA ALA A 229 -26.14 9.16 19.49
C ALA A 229 -25.59 7.73 19.48
N SER A 230 -26.12 6.91 20.37
CA SER A 230 -25.92 5.46 20.37
C SER A 230 -27.27 4.76 20.43
N ILE A 231 -27.60 4.00 19.38
CA ILE A 231 -28.92 3.44 19.14
C ILE A 231 -28.85 1.92 19.07
N GLU A 232 -29.64 1.25 19.90
CA GLU A 232 -29.62 -0.20 20.05
C GLU A 232 -31.02 -0.81 20.07
N GLY A 233 -31.08 -2.07 19.64
CA GLY A 233 -32.31 -2.84 19.54
C GLY A 233 -33.22 -2.30 18.45
N PHE A 234 -34.53 -2.49 18.63
CA PHE A 234 -35.56 -2.16 17.63
C PHE A 234 -35.91 -0.66 17.63
N SER A 235 -34.89 0.19 17.66
CA SER A 235 -35.02 1.64 17.84
C SER A 235 -34.82 2.37 16.51
N ASN A 236 -35.70 3.34 16.23
CA ASN A 236 -35.61 4.21 15.07
C ASN A 236 -35.38 5.66 15.52
N LEU A 237 -34.29 6.27 15.08
CA LEU A 237 -33.98 7.68 15.34
C LEU A 237 -34.02 8.47 14.04
N TYR A 238 -34.87 9.49 14.00
CA TYR A 238 -34.91 10.51 12.94
C TYR A 238 -34.29 11.82 13.45
N ILE A 239 -33.40 12.43 12.67
CA ILE A 239 -32.76 13.70 13.01
C ILE A 239 -32.98 14.69 11.86
N GLU A 240 -33.39 15.91 12.17
CA GLU A 240 -33.55 16.99 11.21
C GLU A 240 -32.97 18.32 11.71
N ASN A 241 -32.16 18.97 10.87
CA ASN A 241 -31.47 20.24 11.16
C ASN A 241 -30.60 20.15 12.42
N PHE A 242 -29.53 19.38 12.35
CA PHE A 242 -28.58 19.20 13.46
C PHE A 242 -27.26 19.89 13.17
N TYR A 243 -26.79 20.70 14.11
CA TYR A 243 -25.48 21.35 14.07
C TYR A 243 -24.61 20.84 15.22
N GLY A 244 -23.39 20.40 14.91
CA GLY A 244 -22.40 19.94 15.89
C GLY A 244 -21.01 20.51 15.64
N GLU A 245 -20.33 20.97 16.70
CA GLU A 245 -18.94 21.45 16.62
C GLU A 245 -18.12 21.03 17.86
N ASP A 246 -16.82 20.80 17.64
CA ASP A 246 -15.84 20.44 18.68
C ASP A 246 -16.25 19.14 19.42
N LEU A 247 -16.39 18.05 18.66
CA LEU A 247 -16.80 16.74 19.17
C LEU A 247 -15.59 15.79 19.28
N ASN A 248 -15.08 15.61 20.51
CA ASN A 248 -13.84 14.87 20.77
C ASN A 248 -14.11 13.50 21.40
N GLY A 249 -13.78 12.43 20.66
CA GLY A 249 -13.93 11.04 21.12
C GLY A 249 -12.93 10.61 22.18
N GLY A 250 -11.83 11.32 22.38
CA GLY A 250 -10.67 10.80 23.12
C GLY A 250 -10.21 9.49 22.47
N ASN A 251 -10.09 8.41 23.24
CA ASN A 251 -9.83 7.05 22.71
C ASN A 251 -11.10 6.30 22.25
N GLY A 252 -12.24 7.00 22.22
CA GLY A 252 -13.50 6.52 21.66
C GLY A 252 -13.57 6.60 20.14
N VAL A 253 -14.77 6.37 19.61
CA VAL A 253 -15.07 6.29 18.16
C VAL A 253 -16.46 6.88 17.85
N GLY A 254 -16.74 7.29 16.62
CA GLY A 254 -18.10 7.54 16.13
C GLY A 254 -18.87 8.72 16.74
N ALA A 255 -19.36 9.60 15.87
CA ALA A 255 -20.46 10.50 16.21
C ALA A 255 -21.75 9.71 16.47
N PHE A 256 -21.94 8.63 15.71
CA PHE A 256 -23.07 7.71 15.79
C PHE A 256 -22.60 6.28 16.00
N THR A 257 -23.30 5.55 16.85
CA THR A 257 -23.19 4.09 16.93
C THR A 257 -24.55 3.41 16.82
N ILE A 258 -24.56 2.25 16.17
CA ILE A 258 -25.78 1.54 15.80
C ILE A 258 -25.59 0.03 15.98
N SER A 259 -26.62 -0.67 16.46
CA SER A 259 -26.65 -2.14 16.58
C SER A 259 -28.06 -2.72 16.75
N GLN A 260 -28.22 -4.01 16.43
CA GLN A 260 -29.40 -4.85 16.68
C GLN A 260 -30.70 -4.38 15.98
N GLU A 261 -30.70 -4.27 14.65
CA GLU A 261 -31.88 -3.86 13.85
C GLU A 261 -32.33 -2.41 14.08
N SER A 262 -31.40 -1.54 14.47
CA SER A 262 -31.71 -0.12 14.66
C SER A 262 -31.61 0.67 13.35
N VAL A 263 -32.30 1.80 13.33
CA VAL A 263 -32.35 2.71 12.19
C VAL A 263 -31.99 4.12 12.63
N ILE A 264 -31.06 4.75 11.92
CA ILE A 264 -30.77 6.18 12.04
C ILE A 264 -31.00 6.83 10.67
N GLU A 265 -31.89 7.80 10.62
CA GLU A 265 -32.16 8.63 9.44
C GLU A 265 -31.89 10.10 9.76
N ILE A 266 -31.05 10.74 8.97
CA ILE A 266 -30.60 12.11 9.19
C ILE A 266 -30.89 12.94 7.94
N ASN A 267 -31.59 14.06 8.14
CA ASN A 267 -31.89 15.04 7.11
C ASN A 267 -31.34 16.41 7.52
N ASN A 268 -30.41 16.95 6.74
CA ASN A 268 -29.71 18.21 7.04
C ASN A 268 -28.90 18.15 8.35
N ILE A 269 -27.62 17.81 8.23
CA ILE A 269 -26.67 17.78 9.35
C ILE A 269 -25.39 18.51 8.99
N GLU A 270 -24.85 19.27 9.94
CA GLU A 270 -23.57 19.96 9.82
C GLU A 270 -22.69 19.61 11.01
N LEU A 271 -21.55 18.98 10.76
CA LEU A 271 -20.57 18.61 11.78
C LEU A 271 -19.19 19.17 11.44
N HIS A 272 -18.58 19.83 12.41
CA HIS A 272 -17.22 20.39 12.30
C HIS A 272 -16.32 19.90 13.43
N LYS A 273 -15.03 19.68 13.10
CA LYS A 273 -13.99 19.36 14.08
C LYS A 273 -14.37 18.15 14.94
N VAL A 274 -14.58 17.03 14.28
CA VAL A 274 -14.89 15.76 14.94
C VAL A 274 -13.64 14.92 14.98
N ASP A 275 -13.23 14.49 16.16
CA ASP A 275 -12.02 13.68 16.30
C ASP A 275 -12.23 12.39 17.10
N ALA A 276 -11.44 11.38 16.77
CA ALA A 276 -11.41 10.10 17.47
C ALA A 276 -9.99 9.51 17.43
N SER A 277 -9.68 8.61 18.36
CA SER A 277 -8.42 7.84 18.33
C SER A 277 -8.59 6.35 18.59
N GLY A 278 -9.82 5.90 18.88
CA GLY A 278 -10.17 4.48 18.97
C GLY A 278 -10.27 3.78 17.61
N ILE A 279 -10.41 2.45 17.63
CA ILE A 279 -10.59 1.64 16.42
C ILE A 279 -12.08 1.67 16.02
N GLY A 280 -12.41 2.51 15.04
CA GLY A 280 -13.77 2.73 14.58
C GLY A 280 -13.82 3.81 13.49
N GLY A 281 -15.03 4.15 13.05
CA GLY A 281 -15.29 5.27 12.14
C GLY A 281 -15.60 6.53 12.91
N VAL A 282 -15.11 7.69 12.47
CA VAL A 282 -15.35 8.96 13.17
C VAL A 282 -16.81 9.41 13.03
N LEU A 283 -17.47 9.21 11.89
CA LEU A 283 -18.89 9.50 11.73
C LEU A 283 -19.74 8.35 12.31
N LEU A 284 -19.56 7.14 11.78
CA LEU A 284 -20.37 5.97 12.12
C LEU A 284 -19.47 4.81 12.52
N THR A 285 -19.83 4.17 13.63
CA THR A 285 -19.29 2.87 14.01
C THR A 285 -20.40 1.87 14.30
N SER A 286 -20.32 0.68 13.71
CA SER A 286 -21.25 -0.44 13.96
C SER A 286 -20.46 -1.70 14.29
N PHE A 287 -20.75 -2.31 15.44
CA PHE A 287 -20.12 -3.55 15.89
C PHE A 287 -21.14 -4.67 16.05
N ASN A 288 -20.80 -5.89 15.64
CA ASN A 288 -21.58 -7.11 15.88
C ASN A 288 -23.06 -7.05 15.41
N GLU A 289 -23.35 -6.41 14.28
CA GLU A 289 -24.70 -6.36 13.75
C GLU A 289 -25.10 -7.72 13.13
N GLU A 290 -26.04 -8.44 13.75
CA GLU A 290 -26.45 -9.77 13.27
C GLU A 290 -27.74 -9.77 12.47
N VAL A 291 -28.61 -8.78 12.68
CA VAL A 291 -30.01 -8.81 12.22
C VAL A 291 -30.23 -7.91 11.01
N GLY A 292 -29.59 -6.74 10.99
CA GLY A 292 -29.67 -5.79 9.88
C GLY A 292 -30.01 -4.37 10.34
N SER A 293 -29.03 -3.47 10.40
CA SER A 293 -29.27 -2.05 10.75
C SER A 293 -29.28 -1.14 9.53
N LYS A 294 -29.78 0.09 9.68
CA LYS A 294 -29.80 1.10 8.60
C LYS A 294 -29.27 2.45 9.06
N PHE A 295 -28.40 3.06 8.26
CA PHE A 295 -27.88 4.40 8.48
C PHE A 295 -28.02 5.24 7.20
N LYS A 296 -28.86 6.28 7.26
CA LYS A 296 -29.13 7.16 6.13
C LYS A 296 -28.83 8.61 6.46
N VAL A 297 -28.09 9.28 5.58
CA VAL A 297 -27.83 10.72 5.63
C VAL A 297 -28.29 11.35 4.32
N THR A 298 -29.00 12.46 4.41
CA THR A 298 -29.34 13.34 3.28
C THR A 298 -28.96 14.76 3.64
N ASN A 299 -28.29 15.46 2.72
CA ASN A 299 -27.81 16.84 2.92
C ASN A 299 -26.87 16.99 4.13
N GLY A 300 -25.77 16.23 4.15
CA GLY A 300 -24.75 16.32 5.19
C GLY A 300 -23.58 17.24 4.81
N ASN A 301 -23.12 18.07 5.74
CA ASN A 301 -21.88 18.85 5.65
C ASN A 301 -20.92 18.39 6.76
N PHE A 302 -19.79 17.78 6.37
CA PHE A 302 -18.83 17.19 7.31
C PHE A 302 -17.44 17.77 7.05
N THR A 303 -16.91 18.58 7.98
CA THR A 303 -15.57 19.17 7.83
C THR A 303 -14.65 18.91 9.01
N ASP A 304 -13.37 18.75 8.71
CA ASP A 304 -12.28 18.69 9.69
C ASP A 304 -12.39 17.45 10.60
N PHE A 305 -12.57 16.27 10.00
CA PHE A 305 -12.62 15.01 10.72
C PHE A 305 -11.22 14.42 10.88
N SER A 306 -10.85 14.05 12.10
CA SER A 306 -9.53 13.51 12.42
C SER A 306 -9.58 12.16 13.11
N GLN A 307 -8.86 11.17 12.57
CA GLN A 307 -8.72 9.83 13.15
C GLN A 307 -7.26 9.55 13.53
N TYR A 308 -6.96 9.58 14.82
CA TYR A 308 -5.61 9.45 15.36
C TYR A 308 -5.20 8.02 15.77
N SER A 309 -6.03 7.01 15.48
CA SER A 309 -5.69 5.63 15.84
C SER A 309 -4.36 5.18 15.24
N ALA A 310 -3.54 4.54 16.07
CA ALA A 310 -2.31 3.86 15.64
C ALA A 310 -2.58 2.51 14.94
N SER A 311 -3.81 2.00 15.06
CA SER A 311 -4.28 0.80 14.37
C SER A 311 -5.16 1.18 13.18
N TYR A 312 -5.45 0.23 12.30
CA TYR A 312 -6.37 0.45 11.18
C TYR A 312 -7.77 0.82 11.68
N ALA A 313 -8.17 2.05 11.39
CA ALA A 313 -9.47 2.62 11.73
C ALA A 313 -10.08 3.32 10.50
N SER A 314 -11.14 4.10 10.67
CA SER A 314 -11.75 4.85 9.58
C SER A 314 -11.96 6.32 9.94
N THR A 315 -11.67 7.19 8.99
CA THR A 315 -11.94 8.65 9.09
C THR A 315 -13.42 8.99 8.97
N PHE A 316 -14.24 8.07 8.47
CA PHE A 316 -15.65 8.31 8.27
C PHE A 316 -16.50 7.15 8.79
N ILE A 317 -16.49 6.01 8.13
CA ILE A 317 -17.40 4.89 8.45
C ILE A 317 -16.62 3.60 8.71
N MET A 318 -16.92 2.91 9.81
CA MET A 318 -16.43 1.56 10.09
C MET A 318 -17.58 0.65 10.51
N ILE A 319 -17.74 -0.45 9.79
CA ILE A 319 -18.83 -1.40 9.99
C ILE A 319 -18.32 -2.83 9.92
N ASP A 320 -18.88 -3.71 10.76
CA ASP A 320 -18.56 -5.14 10.70
C ASP A 320 -19.34 -5.83 9.59
N LYS A 321 -20.68 -5.86 9.68
CA LYS A 321 -21.56 -6.62 8.77
C LYS A 321 -23.02 -6.17 8.87
N ASN A 322 -23.87 -6.68 7.98
CA ASN A 322 -25.33 -6.54 7.93
C ASN A 322 -25.86 -5.12 8.13
N ILE A 323 -25.34 -4.14 7.39
CA ILE A 323 -25.82 -2.76 7.48
C ILE A 323 -26.07 -2.18 6.09
N GLU A 324 -27.15 -1.41 5.98
CA GLU A 324 -27.49 -0.59 4.83
C GLU A 324 -27.09 0.85 5.11
N ILE A 325 -26.22 1.41 4.27
CA ILE A 325 -25.70 2.77 4.36
C ILE A 325 -26.07 3.53 3.09
N SER A 326 -26.68 4.70 3.26
CA SER A 326 -26.99 5.61 2.14
C SER A 326 -26.63 7.04 2.51
N ILE A 327 -25.66 7.62 1.80
CA ILE A 327 -25.20 9.01 1.95
C ILE A 327 -25.58 9.80 0.70
N ASN A 328 -26.47 10.76 0.84
CA ASN A 328 -27.05 11.52 -0.27
C ASN A 328 -26.77 13.01 -0.13
N ASP A 329 -26.53 13.69 -1.26
CA ASP A 329 -26.45 15.16 -1.37
C ASP A 329 -25.48 15.77 -0.35
N SER A 330 -24.32 15.16 -0.15
CA SER A 330 -23.42 15.50 0.97
C SER A 330 -22.09 16.07 0.52
N TYR A 331 -21.53 16.95 1.35
CA TYR A 331 -20.21 17.55 1.20
C TYR A 331 -19.32 17.13 2.37
N ILE A 332 -18.17 16.56 2.05
CA ILE A 332 -17.21 16.03 3.01
C ILE A 332 -15.85 16.64 2.68
N SER A 333 -15.19 17.27 3.64
CA SER A 333 -13.88 17.87 3.38
C SER A 333 -12.92 17.86 4.57
N ASN A 334 -11.63 17.94 4.28
CA ASN A 334 -10.54 18.01 5.27
C ASN A 334 -10.56 16.80 6.21
N LEU A 335 -10.36 15.63 5.63
CA LEU A 335 -10.26 14.38 6.37
C LEU A 335 -8.79 14.04 6.62
N PHE A 336 -8.46 13.75 7.87
CA PHE A 336 -7.12 13.37 8.28
C PHE A 336 -7.12 12.06 9.05
N CYS A 337 -6.21 11.15 8.72
CA CYS A 337 -5.91 9.99 9.55
C CYS A 337 -4.42 9.72 9.71
N TYR A 338 -4.08 9.09 10.82
CA TYR A 338 -2.76 8.51 10.98
C TYR A 338 -2.63 7.20 10.18
N ARG A 339 -3.53 6.23 10.46
CA ARG A 339 -3.63 4.92 9.80
C ARG A 339 -5.09 4.53 9.59
N GLY A 340 -5.77 5.25 8.69
CA GLY A 340 -7.21 5.10 8.55
C GLY A 340 -7.69 5.03 7.12
N TYR A 341 -8.72 4.23 6.88
CA TYR A 341 -9.46 4.22 5.64
C TYR A 341 -10.40 5.43 5.58
N PHE A 342 -10.95 5.75 4.41
CA PHE A 342 -12.17 6.56 4.37
C PHE A 342 -13.36 5.73 4.87
N MET A 343 -13.42 4.47 4.44
CA MET A 343 -14.44 3.52 4.84
C MET A 343 -13.87 2.11 5.04
N TYR A 344 -14.33 1.46 6.11
CA TYR A 344 -14.01 0.07 6.43
C TYR A 344 -15.26 -0.78 6.59
N ASN A 345 -15.28 -1.93 5.91
CA ASN A 345 -16.36 -2.91 5.94
C ASN A 345 -15.81 -4.34 5.87
N GLU A 346 -16.26 -5.23 6.76
CA GLU A 346 -15.96 -6.68 6.73
C GLU A 346 -17.11 -7.56 6.20
N GLY A 347 -18.25 -6.96 5.86
CA GLY A 347 -19.33 -7.52 5.07
C GLY A 347 -20.16 -8.64 5.72
N PRO A 348 -21.37 -8.94 5.18
CA PRO A 348 -22.00 -8.30 4.02
C PRO A 348 -22.60 -6.92 4.34
N ALA A 349 -22.57 -5.98 3.40
CA ALA A 349 -23.19 -4.66 3.55
C ALA A 349 -23.67 -4.08 2.21
N MET A 350 -24.63 -3.15 2.28
CA MET A 350 -25.08 -2.36 1.14
C MET A 350 -24.73 -0.90 1.36
N ILE A 351 -23.89 -0.34 0.50
CA ILE A 351 -23.32 0.99 0.68
C ILE A 351 -23.58 1.80 -0.58
N GLU A 352 -24.23 2.95 -0.42
CA GLU A 352 -24.58 3.86 -1.50
C GLU A 352 -24.14 5.29 -1.16
N PHE A 353 -23.40 5.90 -2.10
CA PHE A 353 -23.10 7.33 -2.14
C PHE A 353 -23.74 7.92 -3.39
N ASN A 354 -24.61 8.91 -3.21
CA ASN A 354 -25.33 9.55 -4.31
C ASN A 354 -25.22 11.07 -4.21
N ASN A 355 -24.67 11.72 -5.24
CA ASN A 355 -24.41 13.16 -5.25
C ASN A 355 -23.55 13.60 -4.05
N VAL A 356 -22.34 13.03 -3.93
CA VAL A 356 -21.42 13.28 -2.80
C VAL A 356 -20.11 13.86 -3.29
N ASN A 357 -19.67 14.95 -2.66
CA ASN A 357 -18.37 15.57 -2.90
C ASN A 357 -17.44 15.31 -1.72
N ILE A 358 -16.28 14.72 -1.97
CA ILE A 358 -15.23 14.46 -0.98
C ILE A 358 -13.96 15.20 -1.41
N LEU A 359 -13.49 16.14 -0.58
CA LEU A 359 -12.31 16.96 -0.88
C LEU A 359 -11.26 16.82 0.22
N TYR A 360 -10.00 16.69 -0.16
CA TYR A 360 -8.86 16.65 0.77
C TYR A 360 -8.96 15.51 1.79
N HIS A 361 -8.70 14.28 1.33
CA HIS A 361 -8.46 13.15 2.23
C HIS A 361 -6.95 12.86 2.31
N SER A 362 -6.44 12.79 3.53
CA SER A 362 -5.03 12.54 3.78
C SER A 362 -4.82 11.50 4.86
N SER A 363 -3.87 10.60 4.61
CA SER A 363 -3.41 9.59 5.56
C SER A 363 -1.89 9.69 5.73
N ASN A 364 -1.37 9.50 6.95
CA ASN A 364 0.08 9.46 7.15
C ASN A 364 0.70 8.15 6.64
N SER A 365 -0.06 7.06 6.66
CA SER A 365 0.34 5.78 6.05
C SER A 365 -0.40 5.52 4.74
N PRO A 366 0.14 4.71 3.83
CA PRO A 366 -0.63 4.14 2.73
C PRO A 366 -1.87 3.42 3.28
N THR A 367 -3.04 3.70 2.71
CA THR A 367 -4.31 3.09 3.11
C THR A 367 -5.22 2.87 1.90
N TYR A 368 -6.31 2.14 2.12
CA TYR A 368 -7.39 1.93 1.15
C TYR A 368 -8.44 3.01 1.37
N PHE A 369 -8.99 3.59 0.31
CA PHE A 369 -10.10 4.53 0.47
C PHE A 369 -11.38 3.79 0.88
N PHE A 370 -11.84 2.87 0.02
CA PHE A 370 -12.97 1.96 0.29
C PHE A 370 -12.48 0.54 0.53
N TYR A 371 -12.44 0.12 1.80
CA TYR A 371 -12.10 -1.25 2.17
C TYR A 371 -13.36 -2.10 2.40
N ASN A 372 -13.63 -3.05 1.50
CA ASN A 372 -14.81 -3.92 1.57
C ASN A 372 -14.44 -5.41 1.52
N LYS A 373 -14.11 -6.01 2.66
CA LYS A 373 -13.95 -7.47 2.71
C LYS A 373 -15.25 -8.16 3.04
N SER A 374 -15.32 -9.44 2.71
CA SER A 374 -16.45 -10.30 3.08
C SER A 374 -15.91 -11.60 3.65
N TYR A 375 -16.52 -12.10 4.73
CA TYR A 375 -16.02 -13.28 5.45
C TYR A 375 -16.02 -14.57 4.61
N ASN A 376 -16.95 -14.70 3.67
CA ASN A 376 -17.05 -15.88 2.81
C ASN A 376 -17.63 -15.53 1.41
N LYS A 377 -17.62 -16.51 0.51
CA LYS A 377 -18.11 -16.40 -0.88
C LYS A 377 -19.62 -16.17 -0.99
N ASP A 378 -20.38 -16.51 0.04
CA ASP A 378 -21.84 -16.42 0.04
C ASP A 378 -22.34 -15.04 0.54
N THR A 379 -21.49 -14.32 1.27
CA THR A 379 -21.71 -12.94 1.69
C THR A 379 -21.35 -11.97 0.58
N HIS A 380 -22.29 -11.11 0.20
CA HIS A 380 -22.13 -10.16 -0.90
C HIS A 380 -22.12 -8.74 -0.35
N ASN A 381 -21.09 -7.97 -0.70
CA ASN A 381 -21.07 -6.53 -0.50
C ASN A 381 -21.59 -5.83 -1.76
N THR A 382 -22.23 -4.68 -1.59
CA THR A 382 -22.55 -3.78 -2.70
C THR A 382 -22.02 -2.39 -2.39
N LEU A 383 -21.27 -1.81 -3.33
CA LEU A 383 -20.78 -0.44 -3.27
C LEU A 383 -21.26 0.31 -4.51
N THR A 384 -22.14 1.29 -4.31
CA THR A 384 -22.66 2.14 -5.37
C THR A 384 -22.17 3.57 -5.18
N LEU A 385 -21.45 4.10 -6.16
CA LEU A 385 -20.99 5.48 -6.25
C LEU A 385 -21.67 6.13 -7.45
N ASN A 386 -22.69 6.96 -7.20
CA ASN A 386 -23.45 7.65 -8.24
C ASN A 386 -23.28 9.16 -8.10
N ASN A 387 -22.81 9.84 -9.14
CA ASN A 387 -22.53 11.28 -9.08
C ASN A 387 -21.59 11.66 -7.92
N VAL A 388 -20.52 10.87 -7.73
CA VAL A 388 -19.54 11.10 -6.67
C VAL A 388 -18.33 11.84 -7.23
N ARG A 389 -17.90 12.89 -6.54
CA ARG A 389 -16.64 13.59 -6.83
C ARG A 389 -15.66 13.39 -5.69
N ILE A 390 -14.46 12.94 -6.01
CA ILE A 390 -13.35 12.86 -5.04
C ILE A 390 -12.16 13.62 -5.61
N ASP A 391 -11.75 14.68 -4.93
CA ASP A 391 -10.54 15.43 -5.29
C ASP A 391 -9.50 15.34 -4.18
N GLU A 392 -8.24 15.19 -4.59
CA GLU A 392 -7.06 15.28 -3.72
C GLU A 392 -7.06 14.19 -2.62
N TYR A 393 -6.92 12.94 -3.05
CA TYR A 393 -6.63 11.81 -2.16
C TYR A 393 -5.12 11.56 -2.08
N SER A 394 -4.54 11.84 -0.92
CA SER A 394 -3.12 11.65 -0.65
C SER A 394 -2.86 10.38 0.15
N SER A 395 -1.70 9.76 -0.09
CA SER A 395 -1.29 8.47 0.50
C SER A 395 -2.17 7.29 0.06
N CYS A 396 -2.63 7.33 -1.19
CA CYS A 396 -3.39 6.26 -1.81
C CYS A 396 -2.55 4.99 -1.91
N GLU A 397 -2.90 3.93 -1.20
CA GLU A 397 -2.44 2.58 -1.54
C GLU A 397 -3.36 1.99 -2.60
N GLU A 398 -4.65 1.91 -2.28
CA GLU A 398 -5.72 1.46 -3.17
C GLU A 398 -6.92 2.40 -3.04
N PHE A 399 -7.68 2.55 -4.12
CA PHE A 399 -8.96 3.25 -4.08
C PHE A 399 -10.07 2.33 -3.58
N ILE A 400 -10.25 1.17 -4.20
CA ILE A 400 -11.32 0.23 -3.83
C ILE A 400 -10.75 -1.18 -3.74
N THR A 401 -10.95 -1.84 -2.59
CA THR A 401 -10.80 -3.30 -2.46
C THR A 401 -12.15 -3.96 -2.19
N MET A 402 -12.47 -5.04 -2.92
CA MET A 402 -13.65 -5.86 -2.65
C MET A 402 -13.38 -7.36 -2.79
N SER A 403 -13.66 -8.16 -1.76
CA SER A 403 -13.46 -9.62 -1.86
C SER A 403 -14.52 -10.36 -2.67
N TYR A 404 -15.81 -10.05 -2.44
CA TYR A 404 -16.99 -10.65 -3.07
C TYR A 404 -18.11 -9.62 -3.14
N GLY A 405 -18.83 -9.53 -4.26
CA GLY A 405 -19.95 -8.58 -4.40
C GLY A 405 -20.01 -7.83 -5.73
N GLU A 406 -20.63 -6.65 -5.68
CA GLU A 406 -20.81 -5.76 -6.83
C GLU A 406 -20.36 -4.33 -6.49
N ILE A 407 -19.62 -3.71 -7.42
CA ILE A 407 -19.22 -2.31 -7.40
C ILE A 407 -19.85 -1.63 -8.61
N ILE A 408 -20.58 -0.55 -8.39
CA ILE A 408 -21.20 0.27 -9.43
C ILE A 408 -20.68 1.70 -9.25
N ILE A 409 -20.01 2.22 -10.28
CA ILE A 409 -19.53 3.60 -10.33
C ILE A 409 -20.19 4.25 -11.54
N ASN A 410 -20.95 5.32 -11.32
CA ASN A 410 -21.70 5.98 -12.37
C ASN A 410 -21.60 7.50 -12.27
N ASN A 411 -21.47 8.17 -13.40
CA ASN A 411 -21.47 9.64 -13.50
C ASN A 411 -20.51 10.32 -12.51
N SER A 412 -19.35 9.73 -12.24
CA SER A 412 -18.45 10.15 -11.14
C SER A 412 -17.17 10.82 -11.65
N ASN A 413 -16.47 11.54 -10.77
CA ASN A 413 -15.21 12.20 -11.09
C ASN A 413 -14.18 11.97 -9.98
N PHE A 414 -13.03 11.40 -10.33
CA PHE A 414 -11.93 11.14 -9.42
C PHE A 414 -10.68 11.84 -9.93
N ASN A 415 -10.14 12.76 -9.13
CA ASN A 415 -9.07 13.65 -9.55
C ASN A 415 -7.95 13.76 -8.51
N MET A 416 -6.70 13.78 -8.97
CA MET A 416 -5.50 13.98 -8.14
C MET A 416 -5.31 12.94 -7.04
N PHE A 417 -5.12 11.68 -7.44
CA PHE A 417 -4.86 10.58 -6.50
C PHE A 417 -3.36 10.27 -6.49
N TRP A 418 -2.72 10.43 -5.34
CA TRP A 418 -1.27 10.33 -5.22
C TRP A 418 -0.87 9.21 -4.26
N ARG A 419 -0.22 8.17 -4.81
CA ARG A 419 0.42 7.14 -3.98
C ARG A 419 1.59 7.72 -3.19
N CYS A 420 1.77 7.22 -1.96
CA CYS A 420 2.88 7.59 -1.08
C CYS A 420 4.26 7.47 -1.73
N THR A 421 4.45 6.56 -2.68
CA THR A 421 5.72 6.39 -3.42
C THR A 421 6.13 7.62 -4.22
N PHE A 422 5.20 8.54 -4.48
CA PHE A 422 5.47 9.83 -5.14
C PHE A 422 5.63 10.99 -4.15
N SER A 423 5.52 10.73 -2.84
CA SER A 423 5.74 11.71 -1.75
C SER A 423 6.96 11.34 -0.91
N ILE A 424 8.02 12.15 -1.00
CA ILE A 424 9.24 11.97 -0.19
C ILE A 424 8.92 11.99 1.30
N GLU A 425 8.00 12.85 1.73
CA GLU A 425 7.57 12.94 3.12
C GLU A 425 6.90 11.65 3.58
N CYS A 426 5.97 11.10 2.78
CA CYS A 426 5.35 9.82 3.12
C CYS A 426 6.38 8.67 3.17
N ILE A 427 7.33 8.63 2.23
CA ILE A 427 8.42 7.63 2.22
C ILE A 427 9.26 7.74 3.50
N ILE A 428 9.59 8.96 3.94
CA ILE A 428 10.40 9.18 5.13
C ILE A 428 9.65 8.75 6.40
N THR A 429 8.37 9.09 6.49
CA THR A 429 7.53 8.78 7.66
C THR A 429 7.28 7.27 7.80
N ASN A 430 7.23 6.53 6.69
CA ASN A 430 6.91 5.09 6.69
C ASN A 430 8.11 4.17 6.39
N LYS A 431 9.36 4.60 6.62
CA LYS A 431 10.57 3.80 6.31
C LYS A 431 10.60 2.42 6.97
N ASP A 432 9.97 2.26 8.14
CA ASP A 432 9.97 1.02 8.92
C ASP A 432 8.82 0.08 8.53
N GLU A 433 7.78 0.58 7.89
CA GLU A 433 6.76 -0.27 7.30
C GLU A 433 7.33 -0.80 5.99
N LYS A 434 7.53 -2.12 5.93
CA LYS A 434 7.77 -2.79 4.65
C LYS A 434 6.57 -2.48 3.77
N LEU A 435 6.67 -1.43 2.95
CA LEU A 435 5.81 -1.20 1.80
C LEU A 435 5.78 -2.54 1.07
N GLY A 436 4.65 -3.23 1.17
CA GLY A 436 4.57 -4.65 0.89
C GLY A 436 5.14 -4.95 -0.49
N ASN A 437 5.96 -6.00 -0.60
CA ASN A 437 6.40 -6.51 -1.90
C ASN A 437 5.20 -6.97 -2.76
N GLU A 438 4.03 -7.20 -2.15
CA GLU A 438 2.78 -7.39 -2.86
C GLU A 438 2.19 -6.02 -3.22
N ILE A 439 2.44 -5.61 -4.45
CA ILE A 439 2.00 -4.34 -5.02
C ILE A 439 0.48 -4.40 -5.20
N SER A 440 -0.29 -3.94 -4.21
CA SER A 440 -1.74 -3.65 -4.19
C SER A 440 -2.25 -2.94 -5.47
N GLY A 441 -3.50 -3.17 -5.91
CA GLY A 441 -4.06 -2.57 -7.13
C GLY A 441 -4.84 -1.28 -6.86
N PHE A 442 -4.93 -0.32 -7.81
CA PHE A 442 -5.77 0.87 -7.59
C PHE A 442 -7.24 0.48 -7.36
N ILE A 443 -7.73 -0.47 -8.15
CA ILE A 443 -8.94 -1.24 -7.84
C ILE A 443 -8.51 -2.70 -7.74
N ASP A 444 -8.61 -3.30 -6.55
CA ASP A 444 -8.24 -4.70 -6.28
C ASP A 444 -9.50 -5.51 -5.90
N ILE A 445 -10.03 -6.27 -6.86
CA ILE A 445 -11.22 -7.09 -6.66
C ILE A 445 -10.88 -8.58 -6.59
N GLY A 446 -11.52 -9.29 -5.67
CA GLY A 446 -11.42 -10.72 -5.45
C GLY A 446 -12.11 -11.55 -6.53
N GLU A 447 -12.52 -12.76 -6.20
CA GLU A 447 -13.17 -13.69 -7.14
C GLU A 447 -14.67 -13.42 -7.26
N ASN A 448 -15.25 -13.62 -8.45
CA ASN A 448 -16.68 -13.43 -8.73
C ASN A 448 -17.23 -12.04 -8.37
N VAL A 449 -16.38 -11.00 -8.41
CA VAL A 449 -16.81 -9.62 -8.22
C VAL A 449 -17.26 -9.03 -9.55
N LYS A 450 -18.37 -8.30 -9.54
CA LYS A 450 -18.83 -7.53 -10.70
C LYS A 450 -18.50 -6.05 -10.51
N LEU A 451 -17.73 -5.47 -11.42
CA LEU A 451 -17.38 -4.05 -11.43
C LEU A 451 -17.99 -3.40 -12.67
N ILE A 452 -18.85 -2.39 -12.47
CA ILE A 452 -19.43 -1.58 -13.54
C ILE A 452 -18.99 -0.13 -13.33
N ILE A 453 -18.35 0.45 -14.35
CA ILE A 453 -17.97 1.86 -14.39
C ILE A 453 -18.61 2.49 -15.63
N SER A 454 -19.41 3.54 -15.45
CA SER A 454 -20.06 4.26 -16.56
C SER A 454 -19.98 5.78 -16.37
N ASP A 455 -19.90 6.53 -17.47
CA ASP A 455 -19.98 8.00 -17.50
C ASP A 455 -19.01 8.68 -16.51
N THR A 456 -17.82 8.12 -16.31
CA THR A 456 -16.91 8.51 -15.22
C THR A 456 -15.63 9.16 -15.77
N VAL A 457 -15.04 10.07 -15.01
CA VAL A 457 -13.73 10.67 -15.31
C VAL A 457 -12.72 10.29 -14.23
N PHE A 458 -11.58 9.75 -14.66
CA PHE A 458 -10.39 9.56 -13.84
C PHE A 458 -9.31 10.51 -14.35
N ASP A 459 -8.87 11.46 -13.53
CA ASP A 459 -7.87 12.47 -13.89
C ASP A 459 -6.68 12.42 -12.93
N SER A 460 -5.48 12.37 -13.48
CA SER A 460 -4.25 12.52 -12.70
C SER A 460 -4.11 11.49 -11.57
N ILE A 461 -4.36 10.22 -11.90
CA ILE A 461 -4.27 9.08 -10.97
C ILE A 461 -2.89 8.44 -11.06
N TYR A 462 -2.14 8.41 -9.95
CA TYR A 462 -0.79 7.83 -9.89
C TYR A 462 -0.73 6.65 -8.91
N ALA A 463 -0.93 5.43 -9.42
CA ALA A 463 -1.12 4.22 -8.62
C ALA A 463 -0.60 2.94 -9.31
N ASN A 464 -1.06 1.76 -8.89
CA ASN A 464 -0.89 0.51 -9.64
C ASN A 464 -2.19 0.19 -10.40
N GLY A 465 -2.13 -0.62 -11.45
CA GLY A 465 -3.32 -0.95 -12.24
C GLY A 465 -4.41 -1.69 -11.49
N PHE A 466 -5.46 -2.04 -12.21
CA PHE A 466 -6.55 -2.89 -11.77
C PHE A 466 -6.06 -4.32 -11.58
N LYS A 467 -6.59 -4.95 -10.55
CA LYS A 467 -6.43 -6.37 -10.25
C LYS A 467 -7.78 -7.01 -10.08
N ALA A 468 -7.89 -8.23 -10.58
CA ALA A 468 -9.14 -8.96 -10.55
C ALA A 468 -8.88 -10.44 -10.34
N GLY A 469 -9.57 -11.01 -9.36
CA GLY A 469 -9.60 -12.44 -9.12
C GLY A 469 -10.32 -13.20 -10.24
N LYS A 470 -10.29 -14.52 -10.14
CA LYS A 470 -10.92 -15.42 -11.10
C LYS A 470 -12.43 -15.17 -11.20
N SER A 471 -12.96 -15.27 -12.42
CA SER A 471 -14.40 -15.14 -12.73
C SER A 471 -15.00 -13.75 -12.43
N SER A 472 -14.17 -12.75 -12.13
CA SER A 472 -14.63 -11.37 -11.93
C SER A 472 -14.86 -10.69 -13.27
N TYR A 473 -15.91 -9.87 -13.33
CA TYR A 473 -16.40 -9.27 -14.57
C TYR A 473 -16.40 -7.75 -14.46
N ILE A 474 -15.60 -7.11 -15.30
CA ILE A 474 -15.36 -5.68 -15.31
C ILE A 474 -15.93 -5.10 -16.60
N THR A 475 -16.89 -4.19 -16.47
CA THR A 475 -17.46 -3.41 -17.57
C THR A 475 -17.14 -1.95 -17.36
N ILE A 476 -16.53 -1.32 -18.36
CA ILE A 476 -16.25 0.12 -18.37
C ILE A 476 -16.90 0.72 -19.61
N SER A 477 -17.76 1.73 -19.46
CA SER A 477 -18.36 2.41 -20.60
C SER A 477 -18.33 3.93 -20.46
N ASP A 478 -18.27 4.62 -21.60
CA ASP A 478 -18.48 6.08 -21.66
C ASP A 478 -17.58 6.86 -20.68
N THR A 479 -16.38 6.34 -20.45
CA THR A 479 -15.47 6.81 -19.39
C THR A 479 -14.26 7.50 -20.00
N THR A 480 -13.72 8.49 -19.31
CA THR A 480 -12.44 9.12 -19.71
C THR A 480 -11.41 8.91 -18.61
N PHE A 481 -10.27 8.36 -18.99
CA PHE A 481 -9.09 8.36 -18.16
C PHE A 481 -8.06 9.32 -18.78
N GLN A 482 -7.60 10.32 -18.02
CA GLN A 482 -6.67 11.32 -18.53
C GLN A 482 -5.52 11.59 -17.56
N TYR A 483 -4.31 11.72 -18.09
CA TYR A 483 -3.10 12.05 -17.35
C TYR A 483 -2.77 11.09 -16.19
N CYS A 484 -3.21 9.83 -16.31
CA CYS A 484 -2.96 8.79 -15.30
C CYS A 484 -1.60 8.11 -15.50
N GLY A 485 -0.94 7.74 -14.40
CA GLY A 485 0.33 7.00 -14.40
C GLY A 485 0.26 5.73 -13.55
N PHE A 486 0.58 4.59 -14.15
CA PHE A 486 0.59 3.30 -13.46
C PHE A 486 2.00 2.68 -13.46
N SER A 487 2.37 2.04 -12.34
CA SER A 487 3.71 1.43 -12.21
C SER A 487 3.98 0.33 -13.25
N THR A 488 2.94 -0.36 -13.73
CA THR A 488 3.00 -1.35 -14.80
C THR A 488 2.12 -0.94 -15.97
N SER A 489 0.82 -1.21 -15.88
CA SER A 489 -0.23 -0.94 -16.85
C SER A 489 -1.53 -0.69 -16.11
N LEU A 490 -2.56 -0.14 -16.77
CA LEU A 490 -3.89 -0.06 -16.17
C LEU A 490 -4.47 -1.46 -15.90
N ILE A 491 -4.30 -2.40 -16.83
CA ILE A 491 -4.80 -3.78 -16.73
C ILE A 491 -3.63 -4.73 -16.91
N GLU A 492 -3.47 -5.67 -15.98
CA GLU A 492 -2.48 -6.74 -16.09
C GLU A 492 -3.17 -8.12 -16.08
N ILE A 493 -2.83 -8.96 -17.05
CA ILE A 493 -3.39 -10.31 -17.23
C ILE A 493 -2.28 -11.36 -17.08
N ASP A 494 -2.49 -12.30 -16.17
CA ASP A 494 -1.66 -13.48 -16.00
C ASP A 494 -2.50 -14.63 -15.43
N THR A 495 -2.81 -15.61 -16.26
CA THR A 495 -3.56 -16.81 -15.87
C THR A 495 -2.81 -17.71 -14.87
N ASN A 496 -1.51 -17.48 -14.66
CA ASN A 496 -0.75 -18.15 -13.60
C ASN A 496 -0.87 -17.45 -12.24
N SER A 497 -1.31 -16.18 -12.21
CA SER A 497 -1.55 -15.42 -10.98
C SER A 497 -2.98 -15.62 -10.45
N ASN A 498 -3.22 -15.40 -9.15
CA ASN A 498 -4.55 -15.50 -8.57
C ASN A 498 -5.40 -14.22 -8.71
N ASN A 499 -4.76 -13.05 -8.89
CA ASN A 499 -5.41 -11.72 -8.88
C ASN A 499 -5.23 -10.93 -10.19
N LYS A 500 -4.91 -11.62 -11.30
CA LYS A 500 -4.76 -11.04 -12.65
C LYS A 500 -5.59 -11.81 -13.69
N LYS A 501 -6.83 -12.17 -13.31
CA LYS A 501 -7.73 -13.11 -13.98
C LYS A 501 -9.12 -12.55 -14.32
N GLY A 502 -9.25 -11.24 -14.42
CA GLY A 502 -10.54 -10.59 -14.74
C GLY A 502 -10.98 -10.77 -16.20
N HIS A 503 -12.29 -10.69 -16.43
CA HIS A 503 -12.90 -10.45 -17.75
C HIS A 503 -13.16 -8.96 -17.91
N TYR A 504 -12.69 -8.37 -19.00
CA TYR A 504 -12.80 -6.93 -19.24
C TYR A 504 -13.56 -6.63 -20.53
N ILE A 505 -14.61 -5.82 -20.45
CA ILE A 505 -15.33 -5.24 -21.59
C ILE A 505 -15.36 -3.74 -21.44
N ILE A 506 -14.75 -3.04 -22.40
CA ILE A 506 -14.49 -1.61 -22.36
C ILE A 506 -15.10 -0.99 -23.62
N ASN A 507 -16.04 -0.07 -23.46
CA ASN A 507 -16.85 0.47 -24.54
C ASN A 507 -16.84 2.00 -24.54
N ASN A 508 -16.59 2.65 -25.68
CA ASN A 508 -16.67 4.11 -25.81
C ASN A 508 -15.83 4.86 -24.74
N THR A 509 -14.62 4.37 -24.48
CA THR A 509 -13.74 4.92 -23.44
C THR A 509 -12.57 5.68 -24.07
N ASN A 510 -12.18 6.79 -23.46
CA ASN A 510 -11.02 7.58 -23.87
C ASN A 510 -9.85 7.38 -22.91
N PHE A 511 -8.68 7.07 -23.44
CA PHE A 511 -7.43 6.96 -22.70
C PHE A 511 -6.45 8.02 -23.24
N ILE A 512 -6.21 9.06 -22.44
CA ILE A 512 -5.48 10.26 -22.88
C ILE A 512 -4.26 10.48 -21.99
N GLY A 513 -3.06 10.52 -22.56
CA GLY A 513 -1.86 10.89 -21.82
C GLY A 513 -1.49 9.89 -20.70
N PHE A 514 -1.76 8.59 -20.88
CA PHE A 514 -1.34 7.58 -19.89
C PHE A 514 0.17 7.42 -19.84
N PHE A 515 0.65 7.01 -18.68
CA PHE A 515 2.00 6.55 -18.48
C PHE A 515 2.03 5.13 -17.88
N GLY A 516 2.82 4.23 -18.47
CA GLY A 516 3.06 2.88 -17.94
C GLY A 516 4.44 2.34 -18.32
N TYR A 517 4.80 1.16 -17.78
CA TYR A 517 6.09 0.53 -18.03
C TYR A 517 6.08 -0.38 -19.27
N ASN A 518 5.13 -1.32 -19.35
CA ASN A 518 4.95 -2.26 -20.47
C ASN A 518 3.46 -2.29 -20.82
N GLY A 519 3.06 -1.75 -21.96
CA GLY A 519 1.63 -1.55 -22.26
C GLY A 519 1.04 -0.52 -21.32
N SER A 520 0.94 0.76 -21.70
CA SER A 520 0.38 1.78 -20.79
C SER A 520 -1.03 1.41 -20.28
N ILE A 521 -1.82 0.73 -21.13
CA ILE A 521 -3.17 0.28 -20.80
C ILE A 521 -3.22 -1.21 -20.47
N LEU A 522 -2.58 -2.07 -21.27
CA LEU A 522 -2.73 -3.52 -21.16
C LEU A 522 -1.39 -4.26 -21.21
N SER A 523 -1.11 -5.05 -20.18
CA SER A 523 0.05 -5.95 -20.11
C SER A 523 -0.42 -7.40 -19.93
N ILE A 524 0.02 -8.30 -20.79
CA ILE A 524 -0.41 -9.70 -20.82
C ILE A 524 0.84 -10.60 -20.73
N ILE A 525 0.94 -11.35 -19.64
CA ILE A 525 1.94 -12.40 -19.49
C ILE A 525 1.42 -13.71 -20.07
N GLU A 526 0.24 -14.14 -19.64
CA GLU A 526 -0.45 -15.33 -20.16
C GLU A 526 -1.97 -15.11 -20.13
N THR A 527 -2.69 -15.54 -21.18
CA THR A 527 -4.15 -15.39 -21.29
C THR A 527 -4.81 -16.65 -21.85
N ASP A 528 -6.07 -16.86 -21.51
CA ASP A 528 -6.92 -17.96 -21.97
C ASP A 528 -8.40 -17.53 -22.03
N ASN A 529 -9.31 -18.48 -22.28
CA ASN A 529 -10.74 -18.21 -22.35
C ASN A 529 -11.36 -17.70 -21.04
N SER A 530 -10.64 -17.80 -19.92
CA SER A 530 -11.06 -17.31 -18.61
C SER A 530 -10.62 -15.86 -18.35
N THR A 531 -9.89 -15.22 -19.26
CA THR A 531 -9.40 -13.84 -19.14
C THR A 531 -9.54 -12.95 -20.40
N PRO A 532 -10.63 -13.02 -21.20
CA PRO A 532 -10.85 -12.12 -22.33
C PRO A 532 -10.85 -10.64 -21.95
N VAL A 533 -10.30 -9.83 -22.87
CA VAL A 533 -10.26 -8.38 -22.82
C VAL A 533 -10.76 -7.82 -24.15
N THR A 534 -11.80 -7.01 -24.13
CA THR A 534 -12.39 -6.42 -25.34
C THR A 534 -12.53 -4.92 -25.20
N PHE A 535 -11.98 -4.17 -26.16
CA PHE A 535 -12.17 -2.74 -26.32
C PHE A 535 -13.03 -2.47 -27.55
N ASN A 536 -14.09 -1.68 -27.41
CA ASN A 536 -14.98 -1.30 -28.50
C ASN A 536 -15.09 0.22 -28.56
N ASN A 537 -15.00 0.79 -29.76
CA ASN A 537 -15.21 2.22 -30.03
C ASN A 537 -14.41 3.15 -29.09
N SER A 538 -13.22 2.72 -28.66
CA SER A 538 -12.41 3.44 -27.67
C SER A 538 -11.27 4.19 -28.34
N SER A 539 -10.79 5.27 -27.71
CA SER A 539 -9.67 6.06 -28.22
C SER A 539 -8.46 6.00 -27.30
N PHE A 540 -7.28 5.95 -27.91
CA PHE A 540 -5.99 5.91 -27.24
C PHE A 540 -5.12 7.03 -27.81
N ILE A 541 -4.97 8.11 -27.04
CA ILE A 541 -4.35 9.36 -27.49
C ILE A 541 -3.17 9.70 -26.59
N GLU A 542 -1.99 9.93 -27.18
CA GLU A 542 -0.79 10.41 -26.48
C GLU A 542 -0.34 9.55 -25.28
N ASN A 543 -0.62 8.25 -25.30
CA ASN A 543 -0.23 7.35 -24.22
C ASN A 543 1.22 6.88 -24.39
N ILE A 544 1.96 6.76 -23.29
CA ILE A 544 3.39 6.54 -23.24
C ILE A 544 3.70 5.28 -22.42
N SER A 545 4.37 4.31 -23.02
CA SER A 545 5.02 3.19 -22.34
C SER A 545 6.53 3.42 -22.30
N THR A 546 7.18 3.34 -21.14
CA THR A 546 8.64 3.54 -21.06
C THR A 546 9.45 2.42 -21.68
N ASN A 547 8.85 1.23 -21.86
CA ASN A 547 9.49 0.08 -22.47
C ASN A 547 8.67 -0.39 -23.69
N CYS A 548 8.14 -1.61 -23.69
CA CYS A 548 7.50 -2.19 -24.87
C CYS A 548 5.99 -1.92 -24.91
N GLY A 549 5.43 -1.79 -26.12
CA GLY A 549 4.00 -1.70 -26.39
C GLY A 549 3.40 -0.42 -25.83
N GLY A 550 3.23 0.62 -26.65
CA GLY A 550 2.67 1.90 -26.21
C GLY A 550 1.31 1.74 -25.55
N ILE A 551 0.44 0.90 -26.11
CA ILE A 551 -0.88 0.58 -25.54
C ILE A 551 -0.92 -0.83 -24.96
N VAL A 552 -0.47 -1.82 -25.73
CA VAL A 552 -0.55 -3.24 -25.36
C VAL A 552 0.81 -3.94 -25.45
N TYR A 553 1.14 -4.65 -24.39
CA TYR A 553 2.28 -5.55 -24.32
C TYR A 553 1.79 -6.97 -24.09
N SER A 554 2.20 -7.93 -24.92
CA SER A 554 1.84 -9.34 -24.74
C SER A 554 3.00 -10.30 -24.95
N GLN A 555 3.10 -11.28 -24.04
CA GLN A 555 3.95 -12.46 -24.14
C GLN A 555 3.18 -13.76 -24.42
N SER A 556 1.84 -13.73 -24.48
CA SER A 556 1.03 -14.93 -24.60
C SER A 556 0.82 -15.38 -26.05
N ASN A 557 0.88 -16.70 -26.25
CA ASN A 557 0.57 -17.36 -27.52
C ASN A 557 -0.93 -17.48 -27.81
N SER A 558 -1.80 -16.97 -26.93
CA SER A 558 -3.26 -17.04 -27.08
C SER A 558 -3.93 -15.68 -27.22
N THR A 559 -3.14 -14.60 -27.26
CA THR A 559 -3.63 -13.22 -27.22
C THR A 559 -4.62 -12.92 -28.35
N ASN A 560 -4.35 -13.40 -29.56
CA ASN A 560 -5.19 -13.19 -30.74
C ASN A 560 -6.62 -13.77 -30.61
N LEU A 561 -6.83 -14.73 -29.70
CA LEU A 561 -8.13 -15.38 -29.49
C LEU A 561 -8.99 -14.66 -28.45
N TYR A 562 -8.36 -13.97 -27.50
CA TYR A 562 -9.03 -13.48 -26.29
C TYR A 562 -8.91 -11.97 -26.09
N VAL A 563 -8.09 -11.29 -26.88
CA VAL A 563 -7.90 -9.83 -26.81
C VAL A 563 -8.30 -9.19 -28.14
N SER A 564 -9.21 -8.23 -28.08
CA SER A 564 -9.71 -7.54 -29.28
C SER A 564 -9.89 -6.03 -29.09
N PHE A 565 -9.59 -5.29 -30.15
CA PHE A 565 -9.79 -3.85 -30.31
C PHE A 565 -10.66 -3.61 -31.55
N ASN A 566 -11.94 -3.30 -31.31
CA ASN A 566 -12.94 -3.15 -32.35
C ASN A 566 -13.29 -1.67 -32.54
N ASN A 567 -13.09 -1.15 -33.74
CA ASN A 567 -13.33 0.24 -34.13
C ASN A 567 -12.66 1.26 -33.19
N CYS A 568 -11.44 0.97 -32.76
CA CYS A 568 -10.69 1.84 -31.85
C CYS A 568 -9.79 2.82 -32.63
N VAL A 569 -9.53 3.98 -32.03
CA VAL A 569 -8.66 5.04 -32.58
C VAL A 569 -7.35 5.07 -31.81
N PHE A 570 -6.23 5.15 -32.52
CA PHE A 570 -4.89 5.23 -31.95
C PHE A 570 -4.15 6.43 -32.52
N GLU A 571 -3.83 7.42 -31.68
CA GLU A 571 -3.21 8.67 -32.11
C GLU A 571 -2.01 9.03 -31.22
N ASN A 572 -0.85 9.26 -31.84
CA ASN A 572 0.37 9.76 -31.17
C ASN A 572 0.80 8.98 -29.92
N ASN A 573 0.51 7.67 -29.86
CA ASN A 573 0.98 6.82 -28.78
C ASN A 573 2.47 6.50 -28.96
N TRP A 574 3.17 6.24 -27.86
CA TRP A 574 4.60 5.99 -27.87
C TRP A 574 4.99 4.83 -26.96
N GLY A 575 5.98 4.09 -27.41
CA GLY A 575 6.65 3.01 -26.68
C GLY A 575 8.04 2.85 -27.28
N LEU A 576 9.02 2.42 -26.49
CA LEU A 576 10.39 2.16 -26.94
C LEU A 576 10.38 1.19 -28.13
N TYR A 577 9.55 0.14 -28.02
CA TYR A 577 9.30 -0.81 -29.10
C TYR A 577 7.80 -1.07 -29.25
N GLY A 578 7.26 -0.75 -30.42
CA GLY A 578 5.84 -0.90 -30.72
C GLY A 578 5.03 0.27 -30.15
N HIS A 579 4.78 1.31 -30.94
CA HIS A 579 4.01 2.48 -30.51
C HIS A 579 2.55 2.14 -30.16
N ILE A 580 2.01 1.06 -30.72
CA ILE A 580 0.69 0.53 -30.37
C ILE A 580 0.84 -0.79 -29.63
N ALA A 581 1.49 -1.78 -30.26
CA ALA A 581 1.52 -3.14 -29.77
C ALA A 581 2.91 -3.77 -29.81
N TYR A 582 3.27 -4.43 -28.71
CA TYR A 582 4.33 -5.44 -28.65
C TYR A 582 3.70 -6.81 -28.43
N SER A 583 3.98 -7.80 -29.28
CA SER A 583 3.42 -9.16 -29.15
C SER A 583 4.50 -10.25 -29.19
N TYR A 584 4.17 -11.47 -28.74
CA TYR A 584 5.10 -12.60 -28.79
C TYR A 584 5.52 -12.93 -30.24
N SER A 585 4.55 -13.01 -31.14
CA SER A 585 4.78 -13.16 -32.58
C SER A 585 3.63 -12.51 -33.34
N LYS A 586 3.80 -12.33 -34.64
CA LYS A 586 2.78 -11.75 -35.53
C LYS A 586 1.49 -12.57 -35.56
N GLN A 587 1.58 -13.89 -35.37
CA GLN A 587 0.42 -14.78 -35.31
C GLN A 587 -0.40 -14.58 -34.03
N TYR A 588 0.24 -14.16 -32.95
CA TYR A 588 -0.37 -14.02 -31.62
C TYR A 588 -0.59 -12.56 -31.24
N GLU A 589 -0.71 -11.66 -32.21
CA GLU A 589 -1.11 -10.28 -31.97
C GLU A 589 -2.57 -10.21 -31.53
N PRO A 590 -2.96 -9.25 -30.67
CA PRO A 590 -4.37 -8.96 -30.44
C PRO A 590 -5.12 -8.74 -31.75
N TYR A 591 -6.42 -9.04 -31.76
CA TYR A 591 -7.25 -8.70 -32.91
C TYR A 591 -7.49 -7.18 -32.97
N PHE A 592 -7.17 -6.55 -34.09
CA PHE A 592 -7.53 -5.15 -34.38
C PHE A 592 -8.40 -5.10 -35.63
N SER A 593 -9.58 -4.49 -35.55
CA SER A 593 -10.51 -4.43 -36.70
C SER A 593 -9.98 -3.60 -37.88
N ASN A 594 -9.05 -2.67 -37.61
CA ASN A 594 -8.37 -1.80 -38.59
C ASN A 594 -6.86 -2.07 -38.69
N ILE A 595 -6.41 -3.32 -38.44
CA ILE A 595 -4.98 -3.68 -38.40
C ILE A 595 -4.18 -3.25 -39.63
N GLU A 596 -4.79 -3.29 -40.82
CA GLU A 596 -4.10 -2.96 -42.08
C GLU A 596 -3.69 -1.49 -42.13
N GLU A 597 -4.56 -0.57 -41.70
CA GLU A 597 -4.24 0.87 -41.59
C GLU A 597 -3.17 1.11 -40.53
N LEU A 598 -3.30 0.47 -39.36
CA LEU A 598 -2.37 0.70 -38.25
C LEU A 598 -0.95 0.21 -38.58
N ARG A 599 -0.80 -0.85 -39.39
CA ARG A 599 0.51 -1.36 -39.83
C ARG A 599 1.25 -0.44 -40.80
N GLU A 600 0.57 0.52 -41.43
CA GLU A 600 1.22 1.54 -42.27
C GLU A 600 2.01 2.56 -41.43
N ILE A 601 1.71 2.66 -40.14
CA ILE A 601 2.42 3.52 -39.19
C ILE A 601 3.73 2.84 -38.80
N GLU A 602 4.87 3.45 -39.13
CA GLU A 602 6.19 2.92 -38.81
C GLU A 602 6.36 2.71 -37.30
N GLY A 603 6.87 1.54 -36.90
CA GLY A 603 7.13 1.21 -35.50
C GLY A 603 5.88 0.97 -34.63
N SER A 604 4.68 1.01 -35.20
CA SER A 604 3.42 0.76 -34.46
C SER A 604 3.30 -0.66 -33.90
N PHE A 605 3.67 -1.66 -34.70
CA PHE A 605 3.67 -3.07 -34.34
C PHE A 605 5.08 -3.63 -34.34
N VAL A 606 5.35 -4.40 -33.30
CA VAL A 606 6.65 -4.95 -32.99
C VAL A 606 6.41 -6.30 -32.32
N THR A 607 7.17 -7.32 -32.68
CA THR A 607 7.12 -8.62 -32.00
C THR A 607 8.39 -8.91 -31.21
N ASN A 608 8.37 -9.98 -30.41
CA ASN A 608 9.61 -10.61 -29.98
C ASN A 608 10.48 -10.93 -31.22
N PRO A 609 11.82 -10.89 -31.09
CA PRO A 609 12.70 -11.42 -32.11
C PRO A 609 12.25 -12.77 -32.65
N ALA A 610 12.37 -12.93 -33.95
CA ALA A 610 11.94 -14.10 -34.70
C ALA A 610 13.11 -14.81 -35.37
N TYR A 611 14.11 -14.06 -35.82
CA TYR A 611 15.30 -14.60 -36.48
C TYR A 611 16.54 -13.72 -36.31
N ILE A 612 17.70 -14.31 -36.58
CA ILE A 612 18.97 -13.61 -36.73
C ILE A 612 19.46 -13.66 -38.18
N GLN A 613 20.12 -12.61 -38.64
CA GLN A 613 20.62 -12.52 -40.01
C GLN A 613 21.97 -11.80 -40.05
N LEU A 614 22.88 -12.30 -40.89
CA LEU A 614 24.16 -11.65 -41.17
C LEU A 614 23.94 -10.24 -41.71
N THR A 615 24.81 -9.32 -41.28
CA THR A 615 24.83 -7.97 -41.85
C THR A 615 25.35 -8.00 -43.29
N ASN A 616 25.00 -6.98 -44.09
CA ASN A 616 25.38 -6.95 -45.51
C ASN A 616 26.89 -6.84 -45.75
N ASP A 617 27.65 -6.35 -44.76
CA ASP A 617 29.11 -6.27 -44.75
C ASP A 617 29.78 -7.59 -44.32
N SER A 618 29.01 -8.55 -43.80
CA SER A 618 29.53 -9.84 -43.37
C SER A 618 29.65 -10.84 -44.55
N PRO A 619 30.73 -11.65 -44.58
CA PRO A 619 30.92 -12.66 -45.61
C PRO A 619 29.93 -13.83 -45.44
N ASN A 620 29.28 -14.25 -46.52
CA ASN A 620 28.42 -15.44 -46.53
C ASN A 620 29.22 -16.76 -46.53
N SER A 621 30.50 -16.70 -46.90
CA SER A 621 31.40 -17.84 -46.94
C SER A 621 32.81 -17.42 -46.57
N ILE A 622 33.48 -18.21 -45.73
CA ILE A 622 34.82 -17.95 -45.24
C ILE A 622 35.74 -19.04 -45.80
N SER A 623 36.93 -18.65 -46.27
CA SER A 623 37.92 -19.62 -46.72
C SER A 623 39.27 -19.36 -46.06
N ILE A 624 39.72 -20.35 -45.27
CA ILE A 624 40.91 -20.27 -44.43
C ILE A 624 41.83 -21.48 -44.64
N ILE A 625 43.06 -21.39 -44.18
CA ILE A 625 43.89 -22.58 -43.90
C ILE A 625 43.72 -23.01 -42.42
N SER A 626 43.92 -24.29 -42.14
CA SER A 626 43.83 -24.81 -40.76
C SER A 626 44.80 -24.04 -39.84
N GLY A 627 44.34 -23.51 -38.71
CA GLY A 627 45.15 -22.74 -37.75
C GLY A 627 45.16 -21.22 -37.95
N GLU A 628 44.52 -20.74 -39.01
CA GLU A 628 44.34 -19.32 -39.30
C GLU A 628 43.29 -18.67 -38.38
N VAL A 629 43.51 -17.40 -38.03
CA VAL A 629 42.52 -16.57 -37.33
C VAL A 629 41.58 -15.99 -38.38
N ILE A 630 40.27 -16.06 -38.16
CA ILE A 630 39.32 -15.37 -39.04
C ILE A 630 39.59 -13.87 -38.93
N SER A 631 40.08 -13.27 -40.02
CA SER A 631 40.43 -11.85 -40.11
C SER A 631 39.25 -10.97 -40.51
N GLU A 632 38.21 -11.57 -41.08
CA GLU A 632 36.96 -10.91 -41.46
C GLU A 632 36.09 -10.68 -40.21
N GLU A 633 35.60 -9.46 -40.04
CA GLU A 633 34.65 -9.13 -38.98
C GLU A 633 33.27 -9.65 -39.38
N ILE A 634 32.78 -10.67 -38.69
CA ILE A 634 31.46 -11.26 -38.95
C ILE A 634 30.49 -10.71 -37.92
N LYS A 635 29.45 -10.07 -38.42
CA LYS A 635 28.40 -9.43 -37.63
C LYS A 635 27.04 -9.99 -38.03
N TYR A 636 26.14 -10.02 -37.07
CA TYR A 636 24.75 -10.33 -37.34
C TYR A 636 23.84 -9.50 -36.45
N ASN A 637 22.63 -9.33 -36.94
CA ASN A 637 21.58 -8.54 -36.34
C ASN A 637 20.38 -9.42 -35.99
N ILE A 638 19.59 -8.96 -35.03
CA ILE A 638 18.40 -9.65 -34.55
C ILE A 638 17.18 -8.94 -35.14
N PHE A 639 16.23 -9.70 -35.71
CA PHE A 639 15.05 -9.16 -36.37
C PHE A 639 13.76 -9.78 -35.81
N ASP A 640 12.68 -9.00 -35.87
CA ASP A 640 11.32 -9.43 -35.51
C ASP A 640 10.55 -10.01 -36.72
N ASP A 641 9.28 -10.38 -36.53
CA ASP A 641 8.43 -10.92 -37.61
C ASP A 641 8.09 -9.92 -38.72
N TYR A 642 8.33 -8.63 -38.49
CA TYR A 642 8.14 -7.55 -39.47
C TYR A 642 9.44 -7.17 -40.19
N GLY A 643 10.58 -7.77 -39.81
CA GLY A 643 11.89 -7.41 -40.34
C GLY A 643 12.47 -6.12 -39.72
N ASN A 644 11.91 -5.66 -38.60
CA ASN A 644 12.47 -4.57 -37.83
C ASN A 644 13.73 -5.04 -37.07
N LEU A 645 14.79 -4.23 -37.13
CA LEU A 645 16.00 -4.45 -36.34
C LEU A 645 15.69 -4.32 -34.84
N ARG A 646 16.17 -5.27 -34.05
CA ARG A 646 15.98 -5.32 -32.60
C ARG A 646 17.23 -4.89 -31.88
N LYS A 647 17.14 -3.71 -31.25
CA LYS A 647 18.19 -3.18 -30.41
C LYS A 647 18.13 -3.87 -29.05
N ILE A 648 19.29 -4.29 -28.56
CA ILE A 648 19.44 -5.08 -27.33
C ILE A 648 19.51 -4.14 -26.13
N THR A 649 20.13 -2.97 -26.30
CA THR A 649 20.29 -1.96 -25.24
C THR A 649 20.32 -0.55 -25.83
N GLU A 650 19.19 0.16 -25.86
CA GLU A 650 19.17 1.61 -26.17
C GLU A 650 19.44 2.49 -24.94
N SER A 651 19.20 1.99 -23.72
CA SER A 651 19.15 2.80 -22.49
C SER A 651 20.05 2.34 -21.34
N LEU A 652 20.68 1.17 -21.44
CA LEU A 652 21.57 0.65 -20.39
C LEU A 652 22.99 1.16 -20.59
N ASP A 653 23.36 2.21 -19.86
CA ASP A 653 24.76 2.42 -19.50
C ASP A 653 25.21 1.11 -18.83
N ILE A 654 26.21 0.41 -19.40
CA ILE A 654 26.63 -0.96 -19.01
C ILE A 654 26.84 -1.10 -17.49
N LYS A 655 27.09 0.02 -16.80
CA LYS A 655 27.14 0.15 -15.34
C LYS A 655 25.88 -0.32 -14.59
N TYR A 656 24.71 -0.35 -15.23
CA TYR A 656 23.43 -0.73 -14.61
C TYR A 656 22.96 -2.14 -14.95
N VAL A 657 23.69 -2.88 -15.80
CA VAL A 657 23.40 -4.29 -16.06
C VAL A 657 23.69 -5.08 -14.79
N SER A 658 22.62 -5.48 -14.09
CA SER A 658 22.71 -6.08 -12.76
C SER A 658 22.98 -7.58 -12.83
N SER A 659 22.67 -8.20 -13.98
CA SER A 659 22.72 -9.64 -14.19
C SER A 659 23.19 -10.01 -15.58
N VAL A 660 23.97 -11.09 -15.67
CA VAL A 660 24.41 -11.72 -16.93
C VAL A 660 23.23 -12.12 -17.81
N ASN A 661 22.07 -12.40 -17.21
CA ASN A 661 20.87 -12.83 -17.95
C ASN A 661 20.21 -11.68 -18.74
N GLU A 662 20.61 -10.43 -18.54
CA GLU A 662 20.10 -9.27 -19.28
C GLU A 662 20.81 -9.08 -20.62
N MET A 663 21.92 -9.80 -20.88
CA MET A 663 22.66 -9.74 -22.14
C MET A 663 22.33 -10.93 -23.06
N VAL A 664 22.42 -10.69 -24.37
CA VAL A 664 22.31 -11.75 -25.37
C VAL A 664 23.67 -12.43 -25.53
N TYR A 665 23.74 -13.73 -25.24
CA TYR A 665 24.93 -14.55 -25.47
C TYR A 665 24.71 -15.51 -26.62
N PHE A 666 25.78 -15.77 -27.36
CA PHE A 666 25.80 -16.72 -28.45
C PHE A 666 27.05 -17.58 -28.42
N LYS A 667 26.95 -18.77 -29.00
CA LYS A 667 28.07 -19.67 -29.22
C LYS A 667 28.31 -19.85 -30.72
N VAL A 668 29.57 -20.08 -31.06
CA VAL A 668 30.02 -20.41 -32.40
C VAL A 668 30.54 -21.85 -32.37
N TYR A 669 30.13 -22.67 -33.32
CA TYR A 669 30.57 -24.07 -33.42
C TYR A 669 30.63 -24.54 -34.88
N ILE A 670 31.32 -25.66 -35.13
CA ILE A 670 31.40 -26.27 -36.46
C ILE A 670 30.48 -27.49 -36.47
N ASN A 671 29.76 -27.70 -37.57
CA ASN A 671 28.84 -28.82 -37.71
C ASN A 671 29.51 -30.20 -37.66
N ASP A 672 30.78 -30.31 -38.07
CA ASP A 672 31.58 -31.53 -38.02
C ASP A 672 32.77 -31.41 -37.07
N THR A 673 32.50 -31.64 -35.78
CA THR A 673 33.52 -31.61 -34.72
C THR A 673 34.52 -32.77 -34.77
N TYR A 674 34.30 -33.77 -35.63
CA TYR A 674 35.23 -34.90 -35.81
C TYR A 674 36.33 -34.59 -36.81
N ASN A 675 36.11 -33.63 -37.70
CA ASN A 675 37.06 -33.22 -38.73
C ASN A 675 37.59 -31.80 -38.56
N ALA A 676 36.98 -30.97 -37.71
CA ALA A 676 37.46 -29.63 -37.39
C ALA A 676 37.11 -29.21 -35.95
N ALA A 677 37.81 -28.22 -35.42
CA ALA A 677 37.60 -27.65 -34.10
C ALA A 677 37.91 -26.14 -34.07
N ILE A 678 37.22 -25.43 -33.18
CA ILE A 678 37.46 -24.02 -32.89
C ILE A 678 38.47 -23.91 -31.72
N ILE A 679 39.50 -23.08 -31.91
CA ILE A 679 40.51 -22.76 -30.90
C ILE A 679 40.41 -21.28 -30.53
N GLY A 680 39.93 -20.99 -29.32
CA GLY A 680 39.73 -19.62 -28.82
C GLY A 680 38.44 -19.49 -28.01
N LYS A 681 37.93 -18.26 -27.88
CA LYS A 681 36.63 -18.00 -27.25
C LYS A 681 35.51 -18.29 -28.24
N ALA A 682 34.85 -19.44 -28.09
CA ALA A 682 33.70 -19.82 -28.92
C ALA A 682 32.36 -19.26 -28.41
N VAL A 683 32.35 -18.54 -27.28
CA VAL A 683 31.16 -17.91 -26.70
C VAL A 683 31.43 -16.41 -26.58
N SER A 684 30.46 -15.61 -27.01
CA SER A 684 30.49 -14.15 -26.92
C SER A 684 29.10 -13.61 -26.63
N PHE A 685 28.98 -12.29 -26.56
CA PHE A 685 27.75 -11.56 -26.31
C PHE A 685 27.59 -10.44 -27.33
N CYS A 686 26.35 -9.97 -27.48
CA CYS A 686 26.03 -8.86 -28.35
C CYS A 686 26.08 -7.52 -27.61
N LEU A 687 26.40 -6.44 -28.32
CA LEU A 687 26.45 -5.08 -27.77
C LEU A 687 25.61 -4.16 -28.63
N TYR A 688 24.73 -3.37 -28.00
CA TYR A 688 23.85 -2.42 -28.69
C TYR A 688 22.90 -3.08 -29.68
N ASP A 689 23.17 -2.96 -30.97
CA ASP A 689 22.36 -3.40 -32.10
C ASP A 689 23.05 -4.48 -32.95
N GLU A 690 24.32 -4.78 -32.68
CA GLU A 690 25.13 -5.71 -33.45
C GLU A 690 25.76 -6.80 -32.57
N CYS A 691 25.81 -8.02 -33.11
CA CYS A 691 26.51 -9.15 -32.52
C CYS A 691 27.76 -9.48 -33.33
N THR A 692 28.94 -9.12 -32.82
CA THR A 692 30.22 -9.38 -33.51
C THR A 692 30.86 -10.66 -33.01
N LEU A 693 31.24 -11.55 -33.93
CA LEU A 693 31.95 -12.78 -33.58
C LEU A 693 33.31 -12.46 -32.92
N PRO A 694 33.68 -13.20 -31.85
CA PRO A 694 34.98 -13.03 -31.24
C PRO A 694 36.08 -13.53 -32.18
N SER A 695 37.32 -13.06 -31.99
CA SER A 695 38.46 -13.62 -32.71
C SER A 695 38.77 -15.04 -32.24
N PHE A 696 38.70 -16.02 -33.13
CA PHE A 696 39.08 -17.42 -32.90
C PHE A 696 39.78 -18.03 -34.12
N LYS A 697 40.48 -19.14 -33.89
CA LYS A 697 41.11 -19.95 -34.93
C LYS A 697 40.28 -21.18 -35.22
N ILE A 698 40.36 -21.70 -36.43
CA ILE A 698 39.76 -22.98 -36.79
C ILE A 698 40.85 -23.93 -37.26
N VAL A 699 40.88 -25.14 -36.72
CA VAL A 699 41.81 -26.19 -37.14
C VAL A 699 41.02 -27.40 -37.60
N GLY A 700 41.43 -28.05 -38.68
CA GLY A 700 40.70 -29.18 -39.22
C GLY A 700 41.31 -29.74 -40.50
N ASN A 701 40.74 -30.85 -40.96
CA ASN A 701 41.08 -31.42 -42.25
C ASN A 701 40.62 -30.48 -43.38
N PRO A 702 41.28 -30.51 -44.55
CA PRO A 702 40.80 -29.77 -45.72
C PRO A 702 39.42 -30.28 -46.15
N GLY A 703 38.49 -29.37 -46.40
CA GLY A 703 37.11 -29.71 -46.69
C GLY A 703 36.15 -28.53 -46.61
N ASN A 704 34.87 -28.80 -46.87
CA ASN A 704 33.78 -27.85 -46.72
C ASN A 704 32.97 -28.20 -45.47
N TYR A 705 32.78 -27.20 -44.62
CA TYR A 705 32.15 -27.28 -43.31
C TYR A 705 31.10 -26.17 -43.19
N LYS A 706 30.30 -26.22 -42.13
CA LYS A 706 29.41 -25.13 -41.73
C LYS A 706 29.88 -24.55 -40.40
N LEU A 707 30.06 -23.23 -40.37
CA LEU A 707 30.28 -22.46 -39.16
C LEU A 707 28.93 -21.94 -38.68
N ASN A 708 28.52 -22.40 -37.51
CA ASN A 708 27.20 -22.15 -36.94
C ASN A 708 27.30 -21.16 -35.80
N VAL A 709 26.40 -20.18 -35.77
CA VAL A 709 26.25 -19.20 -34.69
C VAL A 709 24.87 -19.37 -34.09
N GLU A 710 24.79 -19.68 -32.80
CA GLU A 710 23.53 -19.95 -32.10
C GLU A 710 23.43 -19.09 -30.83
N ILE A 711 22.31 -18.38 -30.67
CA ILE A 711 22.01 -17.67 -29.41
C ILE A 711 21.71 -18.70 -28.31
N ILE A 712 22.42 -18.58 -27.19
CA ILE A 712 22.30 -19.46 -26.01
C ILE A 712 21.65 -18.77 -24.80
N ILE A 713 21.72 -17.44 -24.71
CA ILE A 713 21.01 -16.63 -23.71
C ILE A 713 20.39 -15.47 -24.47
N TYR A 714 19.08 -15.27 -24.32
CA TYR A 714 18.30 -14.34 -25.14
C TYR A 714 18.20 -12.92 -24.56
N GLY A 715 18.88 -12.65 -23.44
CA GLY A 715 18.84 -11.35 -22.78
C GLY A 715 17.41 -10.94 -22.41
N PRO A 716 16.94 -9.75 -22.82
CA PRO A 716 15.58 -9.27 -22.52
C PRO A 716 14.50 -9.96 -23.37
N PHE A 717 14.87 -10.78 -24.35
CA PHE A 717 13.94 -11.40 -25.29
C PHE A 717 13.51 -12.80 -24.83
N LYS A 718 12.35 -13.24 -25.32
CA LYS A 718 11.94 -14.64 -25.21
C LYS A 718 12.69 -15.51 -26.22
N PRO A 719 12.92 -16.79 -25.91
CA PRO A 719 13.50 -17.73 -26.87
C PRO A 719 12.71 -17.80 -28.19
N PHE A 720 13.41 -17.88 -29.32
CA PHE A 720 12.81 -17.97 -30.65
C PHE A 720 13.54 -19.01 -31.52
N SER A 721 12.85 -19.58 -32.52
CA SER A 721 13.32 -20.79 -33.21
C SER A 721 14.41 -20.55 -34.25
N ASN A 722 14.44 -19.39 -34.91
CA ASN A 722 15.43 -19.09 -35.95
C ASN A 722 16.64 -18.35 -35.35
N ASN A 723 17.16 -18.87 -34.24
CA ASN A 723 18.28 -18.33 -33.48
C ASN A 723 19.66 -18.83 -33.98
N LEU A 724 19.70 -19.45 -35.16
CA LEU A 724 20.86 -20.11 -35.76
C LEU A 724 21.21 -19.47 -37.12
N ILE A 725 22.46 -19.05 -37.29
CA ILE A 725 23.05 -18.69 -38.60
C ILE A 725 24.03 -19.79 -39.00
N GLU A 726 23.96 -20.21 -40.27
CA GLU A 726 24.93 -21.14 -40.86
C GLU A 726 25.73 -20.42 -41.96
N MET A 727 27.05 -20.43 -41.84
CA MET A 727 27.98 -19.88 -42.83
C MET A 727 28.79 -21.01 -43.48
N ASP A 728 29.06 -20.88 -44.78
CA ASP A 728 29.96 -21.80 -45.47
C ASP A 728 31.41 -21.58 -45.04
N LEU A 729 32.10 -22.65 -44.68
CA LEU A 729 33.49 -22.62 -44.26
C LEU A 729 34.32 -23.61 -45.08
N THR A 730 35.27 -23.12 -45.87
CA THR A 730 36.21 -23.99 -46.60
C THR A 730 37.58 -23.93 -45.96
N ILE A 731 38.03 -25.07 -45.41
CA ILE A 731 39.42 -25.27 -44.98
C ILE A 731 40.23 -25.74 -46.18
N LYS A 732 41.16 -24.90 -46.63
CA LYS A 732 42.06 -25.18 -47.76
C LYS A 732 43.22 -26.08 -47.34
N ASN A 733 43.82 -26.74 -48.32
CA ASN A 733 45.08 -27.44 -48.14
C ASN A 733 46.19 -26.46 -47.70
N CYS A 734 47.09 -26.94 -46.84
CA CYS A 734 48.31 -26.25 -46.47
C CYS A 734 49.22 -26.09 -47.69
N ASP A 735 49.75 -24.90 -47.93
CA ASP A 735 50.82 -24.69 -48.91
C ASP A 735 52.15 -25.26 -48.37
N GLU A 736 53.06 -25.69 -49.24
CA GLU A 736 54.35 -26.31 -48.86
C GLU A 736 55.27 -25.37 -48.05
N SER A 737 54.98 -24.07 -48.05
CA SER A 737 55.69 -23.06 -47.25
C SER A 737 55.35 -23.05 -45.75
N TYR A 738 54.29 -23.74 -45.33
CA TYR A 738 53.82 -23.77 -43.94
C TYR A 738 54.26 -25.04 -43.20
N ILE A 739 54.44 -24.95 -41.88
CA ILE A 739 54.63 -26.14 -41.04
C ILE A 739 53.23 -26.69 -40.69
N TYR A 740 53.01 -27.98 -40.97
CA TYR A 740 51.72 -28.67 -40.74
C TYR A 740 51.82 -29.68 -39.58
N GLN A 741 51.58 -29.21 -38.36
CA GLN A 741 51.64 -30.04 -37.14
C GLN A 741 50.47 -29.77 -36.19
N ASP A 742 50.14 -30.73 -35.33
CA ASP A 742 49.14 -30.54 -34.27
C ASP A 742 49.74 -29.68 -33.16
N LEU A 743 49.56 -28.36 -33.27
CA LEU A 743 50.11 -27.38 -32.34
C LEU A 743 49.36 -27.36 -31.00
N TYR A 744 48.08 -27.75 -31.01
CA TYR A 744 47.17 -27.57 -29.87
C TYR A 744 46.91 -28.87 -29.10
N ASN A 745 47.45 -30.01 -29.57
CA ASN A 745 47.25 -31.35 -29.00
C ASN A 745 45.77 -31.77 -28.94
N ILE A 746 45.00 -31.40 -29.97
CA ILE A 746 43.56 -31.71 -30.08
C ILE A 746 43.24 -32.70 -31.20
N GLY A 747 44.27 -33.26 -31.85
CA GLY A 747 44.13 -34.24 -32.93
C GLY A 747 44.06 -33.64 -34.35
N PHE A 748 44.03 -32.31 -34.49
CA PHE A 748 44.01 -31.62 -35.78
C PHE A 748 45.30 -30.83 -36.03
N LYS A 749 45.86 -30.99 -37.24
CA LYS A 749 47.07 -30.28 -37.64
C LYS A 749 46.74 -28.85 -38.08
N SER A 750 47.55 -27.90 -37.66
CA SER A 750 47.49 -26.48 -38.03
C SER A 750 48.61 -26.13 -39.02
N CYS A 751 48.30 -25.29 -40.00
CA CYS A 751 49.22 -24.59 -40.87
C CYS A 751 49.62 -23.27 -40.23
N TYR A 752 50.90 -23.08 -39.93
CA TYR A 752 51.38 -21.81 -39.40
C TYR A 752 52.84 -21.55 -39.80
N PHE A 753 53.24 -20.29 -39.76
CA PHE A 753 54.64 -19.90 -39.81
C PHE A 753 55.22 -19.97 -38.39
N PRO A 754 56.40 -20.58 -38.19
CA PRO A 754 57.01 -20.66 -36.88
C PRO A 754 57.30 -19.24 -36.36
N GLU A 755 56.56 -18.84 -35.35
CA GLU A 755 56.68 -17.56 -34.67
C GLU A 755 57.16 -17.83 -33.23
N CYS A 756 58.22 -17.15 -32.82
CA CYS A 756 58.76 -17.24 -31.46
C CYS A 756 58.42 -15.94 -30.76
N SER A 757 57.63 -16.00 -29.69
CA SER A 757 57.29 -14.85 -28.85
C SER A 757 57.60 -15.18 -27.39
N PRO A 758 58.66 -14.60 -26.79
CA PRO A 758 59.50 -13.53 -27.35
C PRO A 758 60.37 -14.00 -28.53
N SER A 759 60.76 -13.06 -29.39
CA SER A 759 61.66 -13.32 -30.52
C SER A 759 62.95 -13.97 -30.06
N CYS A 760 63.48 -14.93 -30.83
CA CYS A 760 64.79 -15.51 -30.58
C CYS A 760 65.85 -14.41 -30.51
N ASN A 761 66.40 -14.19 -29.31
CA ASN A 761 67.29 -13.06 -29.07
C ASN A 761 68.71 -13.34 -29.57
N ASN A 762 69.53 -12.30 -29.68
CA ASN A 762 70.97 -12.39 -29.98
C ASN A 762 71.34 -13.16 -31.26
N GLY A 763 70.45 -13.18 -32.26
CA GLY A 763 70.70 -13.80 -33.57
C GLY A 763 70.27 -15.27 -33.69
N GLY A 764 69.51 -15.81 -32.73
CA GLY A 764 68.88 -17.13 -32.86
C GLY A 764 67.81 -17.16 -33.95
N LYS A 765 67.65 -18.29 -34.64
CA LYS A 765 66.63 -18.46 -35.69
C LYS A 765 65.46 -19.28 -35.14
N CYS A 766 64.24 -18.77 -35.27
CA CYS A 766 63.04 -19.53 -34.90
C CYS A 766 62.84 -20.67 -35.89
N ILE A 767 62.96 -21.91 -35.42
CA ILE A 767 62.87 -23.12 -36.24
C ILE A 767 61.55 -23.87 -36.03
N ASN A 768 60.86 -23.61 -34.91
CA ASN A 768 59.48 -24.04 -34.63
C ASN A 768 58.85 -23.06 -33.61
N THR A 769 57.54 -23.07 -33.38
CA THR A 769 56.88 -22.16 -32.42
C THR A 769 57.55 -22.22 -31.05
N ASN A 770 58.12 -21.09 -30.61
CA ASN A 770 58.92 -20.96 -29.38
C ASN A 770 60.11 -21.93 -29.25
N VAL A 771 60.64 -22.43 -30.37
CA VAL A 771 61.87 -23.22 -30.43
C VAL A 771 62.90 -22.45 -31.25
N CYS A 772 63.86 -21.85 -30.55
CA CYS A 772 64.96 -21.12 -31.15
C CYS A 772 66.20 -21.99 -31.34
N ASP A 773 66.79 -21.95 -32.52
CA ASP A 773 68.14 -22.47 -32.75
C ASP A 773 69.18 -21.44 -32.28
N CYS A 774 69.79 -21.73 -31.13
CA CYS A 774 70.78 -20.89 -30.47
C CYS A 774 72.23 -21.31 -30.75
N SER A 775 72.44 -22.32 -31.60
CA SER A 775 73.75 -22.96 -31.83
C SER A 775 74.85 -22.03 -32.35
N LYS A 776 74.47 -20.85 -32.87
CA LYS A 776 75.39 -19.81 -33.38
C LYS A 776 75.54 -18.60 -32.45
N THR A 777 74.99 -18.64 -31.25
CA THR A 777 75.02 -17.53 -30.27
C THR A 777 75.84 -17.91 -29.05
N SER A 778 76.41 -16.93 -28.34
CA SER A 778 77.12 -17.11 -27.06
C SER A 778 76.18 -17.28 -25.85
N TYR A 779 74.90 -17.53 -26.12
CA TYR A 779 73.80 -17.66 -25.18
C TYR A 779 73.15 -19.04 -25.34
N HIS A 780 72.58 -19.56 -24.26
CA HIS A 780 71.82 -20.81 -24.27
C HIS A 780 70.36 -20.55 -23.85
N GLY A 781 69.57 -21.60 -23.64
CA GLY A 781 68.15 -21.50 -23.28
C GLY A 781 67.20 -21.46 -24.48
N ASN A 782 65.91 -21.67 -24.23
CA ASN A 782 64.88 -21.86 -25.28
C ASN A 782 64.68 -20.64 -26.20
N TYR A 783 65.17 -19.45 -25.80
CA TYR A 783 65.05 -18.19 -26.55
C TYR A 783 66.41 -17.51 -26.84
N CYS A 784 67.53 -18.22 -26.67
CA CYS A 784 68.90 -17.72 -26.90
C CYS A 784 69.28 -16.48 -26.09
N ASN A 785 68.78 -16.41 -24.85
CA ASN A 785 68.93 -15.26 -23.95
C ASN A 785 69.57 -15.62 -22.60
N GLU A 786 69.97 -16.87 -22.35
CA GLU A 786 70.55 -17.29 -21.08
C GLU A 786 72.10 -17.23 -21.13
N TYR A 787 72.71 -16.48 -20.22
CA TYR A 787 74.16 -16.44 -20.00
C TYR A 787 74.64 -17.65 -19.18
N TYR A 788 75.89 -18.09 -19.38
CA TYR A 788 76.52 -19.09 -18.51
C TYR A 788 76.55 -18.65 -17.03
N LYS A 789 76.21 -19.58 -16.14
CA LYS A 789 75.92 -19.34 -14.71
C LYS A 789 77.14 -18.81 -13.94
N LEU A 790 77.05 -17.58 -13.42
CA LEU A 790 78.09 -16.98 -12.56
C LEU A 790 78.12 -17.62 -11.17
N ASN A 791 79.34 -17.81 -10.64
CA ASN A 791 79.57 -18.49 -9.37
C ASN A 791 79.31 -17.54 -8.18
N ARG A 792 78.37 -17.91 -7.31
CA ARG A 792 77.86 -17.08 -6.22
C ARG A 792 78.86 -17.01 -5.05
N ILE A 793 79.13 -15.82 -4.54
CA ILE A 793 80.06 -15.61 -3.41
C ILE A 793 79.35 -16.00 -2.10
N LYS A 794 79.48 -17.26 -1.69
CA LYS A 794 78.79 -17.87 -0.53
C LYS A 794 78.94 -17.11 0.80
N PHE A 795 79.96 -16.28 0.94
CA PHE A 795 80.15 -15.43 2.12
C PHE A 795 79.09 -14.33 2.21
N VAL A 796 78.73 -13.70 1.09
CA VAL A 796 77.75 -12.62 1.04
C VAL A 796 76.36 -13.14 1.41
N ASP A 797 75.98 -14.34 0.95
CA ASP A 797 74.69 -14.95 1.29
C ASP A 797 74.56 -15.25 2.78
N LYS A 798 75.63 -15.77 3.42
CA LYS A 798 75.63 -16.02 4.87
C LYS A 798 75.49 -14.72 5.68
N LEU A 799 76.12 -13.64 5.23
CA LEU A 799 76.02 -12.34 5.87
C LEU A 799 74.61 -11.75 5.74
N ILE A 800 73.98 -11.87 4.56
CA ILE A 800 72.59 -11.44 4.35
C ILE A 800 71.63 -12.24 5.23
N ILE A 801 71.77 -13.58 5.28
CA ILE A 801 70.93 -14.43 6.13
C ILE A 801 71.01 -14.00 7.61
N PHE A 802 72.22 -13.73 8.11
CA PHE A 802 72.42 -13.28 9.48
C PHE A 802 71.71 -11.95 9.77
N ILE A 803 71.87 -10.95 8.89
CA ILE A 803 71.21 -9.65 9.02
C ILE A 803 69.68 -9.81 9.00
N THR A 804 69.15 -10.63 8.10
CA THR A 804 67.71 -10.87 7.97
C THR A 804 67.11 -11.50 9.23
N ILE A 805 67.79 -12.48 9.85
CA ILE A 805 67.31 -13.10 11.09
C ILE A 805 67.23 -12.05 12.23
N VAL A 806 68.24 -11.19 12.36
CA VAL A 806 68.25 -10.12 13.37
C VAL A 806 67.08 -9.15 13.16
N LEU A 807 66.81 -8.76 11.91
CA LEU A 807 65.70 -7.87 11.57
C LEU A 807 64.33 -8.49 11.87
N VAL A 808 64.13 -9.78 11.58
CA VAL A 808 62.87 -10.49 11.90
C VAL A 808 62.62 -10.50 13.41
N ILE A 809 63.64 -10.78 14.23
CA ILE A 809 63.52 -10.77 15.70
C ILE A 809 63.13 -9.38 16.21
N LEU A 810 63.77 -8.33 15.69
CA LEU A 810 63.44 -6.93 16.02
C LEU A 810 61.99 -6.58 15.67
N ILE A 811 61.50 -6.96 14.48
CA ILE A 811 60.13 -6.70 14.04
C ILE A 811 59.13 -7.37 14.99
N LEU A 812 59.36 -8.63 15.39
CA LEU A 812 58.48 -9.35 16.31
C LEU A 812 58.44 -8.71 17.70
N ILE A 813 59.57 -8.22 18.21
CA ILE A 813 59.63 -7.48 19.48
C ILE A 813 58.81 -6.18 19.40
N ILE A 814 58.90 -5.45 18.28
CA ILE A 814 58.13 -4.22 18.07
C ILE A 814 56.63 -4.53 17.98
N MET A 815 56.22 -5.58 17.24
CA MET A 815 54.83 -6.01 17.16
C MET A 815 54.24 -6.37 18.54
N LEU A 816 55.03 -7.07 19.37
CA LEU A 816 54.64 -7.41 20.74
C LEU A 816 54.55 -6.15 21.63
N SER A 817 55.49 -5.22 21.47
CA SER A 817 55.49 -3.96 22.22
C SER A 817 54.27 -3.09 21.88
N ILE A 818 53.89 -3.00 20.60
CA ILE A 818 52.65 -2.32 20.16
C ILE A 818 51.41 -3.01 20.74
N PHE A 819 51.39 -4.34 20.81
CA PHE A 819 50.27 -5.08 21.38
C PHE A 819 50.06 -4.78 22.86
N LEU A 820 51.16 -4.82 23.63
CA LEU A 820 51.14 -4.56 25.08
C LEU A 820 50.81 -3.09 25.39
N LEU A 821 51.23 -2.16 24.52
CA LEU A 821 51.04 -0.72 24.69
C LEU A 821 49.86 -0.17 23.87
N ARG A 822 48.97 -1.01 23.35
CA ARG A 822 47.85 -0.61 22.45
C ARG A 822 46.87 0.40 23.06
N ASN A 823 46.82 0.49 24.38
CA ASN A 823 45.93 1.42 25.10
C ASN A 823 46.58 2.79 25.38
N GLU A 824 47.88 2.95 25.10
CA GLU A 824 48.55 4.25 25.22
C GLU A 824 48.08 5.21 24.14
N SER A 825 47.68 6.41 24.55
CA SER A 825 47.06 7.42 23.66
C SER A 825 47.91 7.77 22.45
N LYS A 826 49.24 7.79 22.61
CA LYS A 826 50.20 8.06 21.52
C LYS A 826 50.22 6.95 20.45
N ILE A 827 50.06 5.69 20.85
CA ILE A 827 50.02 4.55 19.92
C ILE A 827 48.64 4.48 19.26
N LYS A 828 47.57 4.72 20.02
CA LYS A 828 46.21 4.73 19.47
C LYS A 828 45.99 5.81 18.41
N ALA A 829 46.64 6.97 18.55
CA ALA A 829 46.58 8.07 17.58
C ALA A 829 47.23 7.74 16.22
N GLY A 830 48.21 6.82 16.18
CA GLY A 830 48.88 6.42 14.94
C GLY A 830 48.16 5.35 14.12
N GLY A 831 46.99 4.88 14.58
CA GLY A 831 46.27 3.77 13.96
C GLY A 831 46.97 2.43 14.19
N ILE A 832 46.50 1.67 15.18
CA ILE A 832 47.13 0.38 15.56
C ILE A 832 47.15 -0.60 14.39
N ASP A 833 46.04 -0.68 13.65
CA ASP A 833 45.91 -1.56 12.48
C ASP A 833 46.89 -1.15 11.37
N PHE A 834 47.08 0.16 11.17
CA PHE A 834 48.02 0.69 10.17
C PHE A 834 49.48 0.35 10.51
N MET A 835 49.88 0.48 11.78
CA MET A 835 51.23 0.10 12.22
C MET A 835 51.50 -1.41 12.07
N TYR A 836 50.50 -2.26 12.31
CA TYR A 836 50.64 -3.70 12.07
C TYR A 836 50.80 -4.02 10.59
N ILE A 837 50.05 -3.36 9.70
CA ILE A 837 50.17 -3.57 8.24
C ILE A 837 51.60 -3.27 7.76
N ILE A 838 52.23 -2.18 8.23
CA ILE A 838 53.62 -1.84 7.90
C ILE A 838 54.59 -2.93 8.39
N LEU A 839 54.43 -3.38 9.64
CA LEU A 839 55.32 -4.40 10.22
C LEU A 839 55.16 -5.77 9.55
N PHE A 840 53.95 -6.15 9.15
CA PHE A 840 53.72 -7.34 8.33
C PHE A 840 54.39 -7.21 6.96
N GLY A 841 54.29 -6.04 6.31
CA GLY A 841 55.00 -5.76 5.06
C GLY A 841 56.52 -5.94 5.18
N LEU A 842 57.12 -5.41 6.24
CA LEU A 842 58.55 -5.55 6.52
C LEU A 842 58.94 -7.01 6.82
N LEU A 843 58.08 -7.77 7.51
CA LEU A 843 58.28 -9.19 7.78
C LEU A 843 58.32 -10.00 6.48
N PHE A 844 57.37 -9.78 5.57
CA PHE A 844 57.35 -10.43 4.26
C PHE A 844 58.54 -10.03 3.38
N ASN A 845 59.02 -8.78 3.49
CA ASN A 845 60.24 -8.36 2.81
C ASN A 845 61.48 -9.11 3.34
N CYS A 846 61.58 -9.31 4.65
CA CYS A 846 62.65 -10.11 5.25
C CYS A 846 62.58 -11.58 4.78
N ILE A 847 61.38 -12.17 4.71
CA ILE A 847 61.18 -13.53 4.18
C ILE A 847 61.62 -13.60 2.72
N TYR A 848 61.24 -12.62 1.90
CA TYR A 848 61.66 -12.54 0.50
C TYR A 848 63.18 -12.46 0.33
N VAL A 849 63.86 -11.64 1.14
CA VAL A 849 65.33 -11.51 1.14
C VAL A 849 65.98 -12.82 1.55
N TYR A 850 65.45 -13.50 2.58
CA TYR A 850 65.92 -14.81 3.01
C TYR A 850 65.76 -15.87 1.89
N GLU A 851 64.59 -15.96 1.27
CA GLU A 851 64.34 -16.91 0.18
C GLU A 851 65.21 -16.63 -1.05
N SER A 852 65.58 -15.37 -1.29
CA SER A 852 66.50 -14.97 -2.35
C SER A 852 67.95 -15.43 -2.10
N THR A 853 68.29 -15.79 -0.85
CA THR A 853 69.60 -16.37 -0.49
C THR A 853 69.68 -17.89 -0.59
N ILE A 854 68.56 -18.59 -0.77
CA ILE A 854 68.52 -20.06 -0.86
C ILE A 854 68.93 -20.52 -2.26
N GLU A 855 69.95 -21.39 -2.34
CA GLU A 855 70.57 -21.84 -3.60
C GLU A 855 69.67 -22.77 -4.42
N ASN A 856 68.91 -23.66 -3.75
CA ASN A 856 68.00 -24.61 -4.40
C ASN A 856 66.55 -24.19 -4.17
N LYS A 857 65.98 -23.42 -5.10
CA LYS A 857 64.56 -23.07 -5.07
C LYS A 857 63.72 -24.28 -5.50
N THR A 858 62.91 -24.81 -4.60
CA THR A 858 61.80 -25.70 -4.95
C THR A 858 60.68 -24.90 -5.60
N LYS A 859 59.74 -25.56 -6.30
CA LYS A 859 58.55 -24.89 -6.87
C LYS A 859 57.80 -24.07 -5.81
N PHE A 860 57.71 -24.61 -4.60
CA PHE A 860 57.12 -23.93 -3.45
C PHE A 860 57.88 -22.64 -3.08
N ASN A 861 59.22 -22.68 -2.98
CA ASN A 861 60.02 -21.50 -2.66
C ASN A 861 59.95 -20.43 -3.75
N CYS A 862 59.78 -20.80 -5.02
CA CYS A 862 59.54 -19.82 -6.10
C CYS A 862 58.17 -19.15 -5.98
N ILE A 863 57.11 -19.92 -5.66
CA ILE A 863 55.77 -19.37 -5.46
C ILE A 863 55.75 -18.43 -4.25
N MET A 864 56.35 -18.84 -3.13
CA MET A 864 56.45 -18.01 -1.92
C MET A 864 57.28 -16.74 -2.16
N SER A 865 58.37 -16.83 -2.92
CA SER A 865 59.20 -15.67 -3.28
C SER A 865 58.44 -14.71 -4.19
N PHE A 866 57.64 -15.21 -5.13
CA PHE A 866 56.78 -14.40 -5.98
C PHE A 866 55.66 -13.71 -5.19
N LEU A 867 54.97 -14.45 -4.31
CA LEU A 867 53.91 -13.90 -3.46
C LEU A 867 54.47 -12.84 -2.51
N SER A 868 55.58 -13.13 -1.84
CA SER A 868 56.23 -12.19 -0.92
C SER A 868 56.68 -10.91 -1.64
N ASN A 869 57.21 -11.01 -2.86
CA ASN A 869 57.60 -9.83 -3.66
C ASN A 869 56.40 -8.97 -4.06
N ASN A 870 55.31 -9.59 -4.53
CA ASN A 870 54.12 -8.83 -4.93
C ASN A 870 53.40 -8.19 -3.74
N ILE A 871 53.40 -8.85 -2.57
CA ILE A 871 52.88 -8.26 -1.32
C ILE A 871 53.73 -7.05 -0.89
N VAL A 872 55.06 -7.10 -1.05
CA VAL A 872 55.95 -5.95 -0.79
C VAL A 872 55.69 -4.80 -1.76
N ILE A 873 55.51 -5.08 -3.06
CA ILE A 873 55.20 -4.06 -4.07
C ILE A 873 53.82 -3.43 -3.82
N PHE A 874 52.83 -4.24 -3.46
CA PHE A 874 51.49 -3.76 -3.14
C PHE A 874 51.48 -2.86 -1.89
N ASN A 875 52.25 -3.20 -0.86
CA ASN A 875 52.39 -2.33 0.31
C ASN A 875 53.15 -1.03 -0.01
N ASN A 876 54.19 -1.06 -0.85
CA ASN A 876 54.93 0.16 -1.22
C ASN A 876 54.14 1.12 -2.13
N ASN A 877 53.10 0.64 -2.83
CA ASN A 877 52.25 1.47 -3.68
C ASN A 877 51.01 2.02 -2.94
N ASN A 878 50.68 1.50 -1.76
CA ASN A 878 49.50 1.88 -0.96
C ASN A 878 49.85 2.58 0.37
N ILE A 879 51.14 2.70 0.70
CA ILE A 879 51.68 3.63 1.71
C ILE A 879 52.12 4.89 0.96
#